data_AF-A0A0W1AL28-F1
#
_entry.id   AF-A0A0W1AL28-F1
#
_cell.length_a   1.000
_cell.length_b   1.000
_cell.length_c   1.000
_cell.angle_alpha   90.00
_cell.angle_beta   90.00
_cell.angle_gamma   90.00
#
_symmetry.space_group_name_H-M   'P 1'
#
loop_
_entity.id
_entity.type
_entity.pdbx_description
1 polymer ?
#
loop_
_entity_poly.entity_id
_entity_poly.type
_entity_poly.pdbx_seq_one_letter_code
_entity_poly.pdbx_strand_id
1 'polypeptide(L)'
;MPRAASSSKPADIRVTRRVYHPRCEFRTRFTSEISMNVIGTQPSGFFAMDDRKRWVTYHRSVSKKLEGVTSNLLAFAGNNKKTTRGQNPKTGNFFNPFKFSAYQSAIKGSHKPDFDPYYQGWLYDKLLKWQKSMAKDIVRQVHARNPDIQINADHGYPCVLLAIPKPPAEKNEKIWSRLVGMYLLAISNRLARECGINIEMVRRSSFGALRPSITDCGKSTRISLGLVPSVYANNILIDAIVFTHSLLTQPDKYFNMPLRLKRLENTLETYNQGLPSKKSVSLKETLWDTLWARGDSKGLSFASQFFRKEIVPEYLIDQMLLMHPEKTLEMIFRNERWCRETFAHPLARIFGAFHLNKKRQLAIDEKKLNLQTFDWYHERPVYDPAFQTLLIDFALQTGMSTQNLASLRGPGLLLHHLHNYFENYLMNFFFHLPIALAAKDGSGSDSDCEASIDISDDQETLAVFSKKFITATGMRAIQMAYAIARMYLIEKHQMDTLEISFNAQNMYYETDEALTEKHAIPISVTEKRTVRGKQQCIGFFDQNHCNASQSEAPKYKFGRNDKVFVLDITSSTTKEIGKQLLSSWKTRPGLEVILTVSSGLKNEQGMSDYNPYGTVRIFARSREVCDWLYLQLVQCESAADYKHPAASHWMRRTAKAAGMTPTNAKILDVYDEYRDEYIARLLMHEKDRQIDSLVTPPAPGL
;
A
#
# COMPACT_ATOMS: atom_id res chain seq x y z
N MET A 1 30.93 -38.26 -13.59
CA MET A 1 30.07 -38.46 -12.40
C MET A 1 30.85 -38.10 -11.15
N PRO A 2 30.44 -37.09 -10.37
CA PRO A 2 30.96 -36.85 -9.03
C PRO A 2 30.00 -37.37 -7.95
N ARG A 3 30.60 -37.86 -6.86
CA ARG A 3 30.04 -38.65 -5.76
C ARG A 3 28.93 -37.94 -4.97
N ALA A 4 27.91 -38.72 -4.61
CA ALA A 4 26.94 -38.40 -3.57
C ALA A 4 27.65 -38.20 -2.22
N ALA A 5 27.44 -37.04 -1.60
CA ALA A 5 27.79 -36.80 -0.21
C ALA A 5 26.54 -36.99 0.66
N SER A 6 26.77 -37.73 1.74
CA SER A 6 25.85 -38.24 2.74
C SER A 6 24.87 -37.23 3.33
N SER A 7 23.70 -37.76 3.65
CA SER A 7 22.67 -37.22 4.54
C SER A 7 23.20 -36.33 5.66
N SER A 8 22.92 -35.04 5.58
CA SER A 8 22.81 -34.18 6.75
C SER A 8 21.33 -33.93 7.01
N LYS A 9 20.88 -34.23 8.24
CA LYS A 9 19.60 -33.75 8.79
C LYS A 9 19.33 -32.31 8.34
N PRO A 10 18.07 -31.89 8.12
CA PRO A 10 17.78 -30.51 7.76
C PRO A 10 18.40 -29.62 8.82
N ALA A 11 19.45 -28.88 8.42
CA ALA A 11 20.00 -27.85 9.27
C ALA A 11 18.85 -26.88 9.50
N ASP A 12 18.41 -26.83 10.75
CA ASP A 12 17.48 -25.84 11.25
C ASP A 12 18.25 -24.51 11.19
N ILE A 13 18.31 -23.91 10.00
CA ILE A 13 18.91 -22.61 9.76
C ILE A 13 17.94 -21.62 10.38
N ARG A 14 18.05 -21.44 11.70
CA ARG A 14 17.66 -20.18 12.33
C ARG A 14 18.35 -19.11 11.51
N VAL A 15 17.58 -18.28 10.83
CA VAL A 15 18.09 -17.09 10.13
C VAL A 15 18.53 -16.10 11.22
N THR A 16 19.66 -16.36 11.87
CA THR A 16 20.20 -15.61 13.01
C THR A 16 20.94 -14.35 12.56
N ARG A 17 21.45 -14.33 11.32
CA ARG A 17 21.94 -13.10 10.71
C ARG A 17 20.78 -12.39 10.05
N ARG A 18 20.21 -11.43 10.78
CA ARG A 18 19.26 -10.40 10.30
C ARG A 18 19.82 -9.80 9.00
N VAL A 19 19.42 -10.33 7.85
CA VAL A 19 19.78 -9.75 6.56
C VAL A 19 19.12 -8.36 6.51
N TYR A 20 19.87 -7.37 6.01
CA TYR A 20 19.34 -6.03 5.83
C TYR A 20 18.24 -6.07 4.76
N HIS A 21 16.99 -6.06 5.19
CA HIS A 21 15.85 -6.04 4.28
C HIS A 21 15.24 -4.64 4.25
N PRO A 22 15.14 -3.99 3.08
CA PRO A 22 14.68 -2.60 2.97
C PRO A 22 13.15 -2.44 3.13
N ARG A 23 12.54 -3.13 4.11
CA ARG A 23 11.08 -3.20 4.26
C ARG A 23 10.51 -2.42 5.43
N CYS A 24 11.28 -1.61 6.12
CA CYS A 24 10.76 -1.03 7.35
C CYS A 24 10.07 0.31 7.08
N GLU A 25 8.78 0.21 6.73
CA GLU A 25 7.82 1.33 6.83
C GLU A 25 6.77 1.09 7.93
N PHE A 26 6.75 -0.09 8.56
CA PHE A 26 5.89 -0.36 9.71
C PHE A 26 6.58 0.05 11.01
N ARG A 27 5.76 0.54 11.94
CA ARG A 27 6.17 1.01 13.25
C ARG A 27 5.30 0.29 14.27
N THR A 28 5.63 -0.97 14.50
CA THR A 28 4.85 -1.84 15.38
C THR A 28 5.24 -1.56 16.81
N ARG A 29 4.27 -1.25 17.66
CA ARG A 29 4.46 -0.97 19.08
C ARG A 29 3.87 -2.08 19.95
N PHE A 30 2.98 -2.89 19.39
CA PHE A 30 2.41 -4.04 20.04
C PHE A 30 3.28 -5.27 19.79
N THR A 31 3.87 -5.78 20.87
CA THR A 31 4.71 -6.97 20.88
C THR A 31 4.06 -8.06 21.73
N SER A 32 4.54 -9.30 21.65
CA SER A 32 4.29 -10.26 22.73
C SER A 32 5.58 -10.98 23.07
N GLU A 33 5.77 -11.30 24.35
CA GLU A 33 6.85 -12.19 24.78
C GLU A 33 6.75 -13.59 24.12
N ILE A 34 5.54 -14.03 23.76
CA ILE A 34 5.26 -15.31 23.07
C ILE A 34 5.84 -15.34 21.65
N SER A 35 5.89 -14.20 20.94
CA SER A 35 6.49 -14.13 19.61
C SER A 35 7.98 -14.53 19.62
N MET A 36 8.68 -14.29 20.74
CA MET A 36 10.07 -14.71 20.94
C MET A 36 10.23 -16.22 21.11
N ASN A 37 9.24 -16.90 21.69
CA ASN A 37 9.37 -18.28 22.16
C ASN A 37 8.68 -19.32 21.25
N VAL A 38 7.60 -18.96 20.54
CA VAL A 38 6.82 -19.94 19.74
C VAL A 38 7.20 -19.95 18.26
N ILE A 39 7.71 -18.83 17.71
CA ILE A 39 7.99 -18.70 16.27
C ILE A 39 9.50 -18.55 15.99
N GLY A 40 10.34 -18.49 17.03
CA GLY A 40 11.79 -18.26 16.89
C GLY A 40 12.14 -16.93 16.20
N THR A 41 11.17 -16.01 16.10
CA THR A 41 11.33 -14.68 15.53
C THR A 41 11.36 -13.65 16.65
N GLN A 42 12.05 -12.54 16.44
CA GLN A 42 12.08 -11.43 17.39
C GLN A 42 10.68 -10.76 17.45
N PRO A 43 10.41 -9.85 18.41
CA PRO A 43 9.08 -9.31 18.74
C PRO A 43 8.22 -8.74 17.60
N SER A 44 8.80 -8.52 16.42
CA SER A 44 8.21 -7.87 15.25
C SER A 44 8.24 -8.72 13.96
N GLY A 45 8.45 -10.03 14.08
CA GLY A 45 8.57 -10.95 12.94
C GLY A 45 10.00 -10.98 12.35
N PHE A 46 10.13 -11.36 11.08
CA PHE A 46 11.44 -11.45 10.41
C PHE A 46 12.13 -10.07 10.24
N PHE A 47 11.35 -9.00 10.25
CA PHE A 47 11.84 -7.62 10.18
C PHE A 47 11.80 -7.01 11.58
N ALA A 48 12.87 -6.34 12.02
CA ALA A 48 12.89 -5.66 13.31
C ALA A 48 12.10 -4.32 13.23
N MET A 49 10.77 -4.43 13.18
CA MET A 49 9.81 -3.31 13.02
C MET A 49 9.53 -2.55 14.32
N ASP A 50 10.09 -3.03 15.42
CA ASP A 50 10.18 -2.41 16.74
C ASP A 50 11.45 -1.55 16.88
N ASP A 51 12.49 -1.83 16.08
CA ASP A 51 13.72 -1.04 16.07
C ASP A 51 13.55 0.24 15.26
N ARG A 52 13.44 1.36 15.98
CA ARG A 52 13.36 2.72 15.41
C ARG A 52 14.44 3.02 14.37
N LYS A 53 15.66 2.49 14.51
CA LYS A 53 16.74 2.72 13.54
C LYS A 53 16.40 2.15 12.17
N ARG A 54 15.49 1.17 12.13
CA ARG A 54 15.08 0.47 10.93
C ARG A 54 13.83 1.04 10.30
N TRP A 55 12.91 1.71 11.02
CA TRP A 55 11.63 2.29 10.51
C TRP A 55 11.67 3.18 9.26
N VAL A 56 12.86 3.44 8.72
CA VAL A 56 13.09 4.32 7.58
C VAL A 56 13.92 3.67 6.49
N THR A 57 14.00 2.34 6.46
CA THR A 57 14.75 1.58 5.45
C THR A 57 13.89 1.12 4.28
N TYR A 58 12.67 1.63 4.11
CA TYR A 58 11.75 1.20 3.06
C TYR A 58 12.26 1.42 1.60
N HIS A 59 11.86 0.56 0.65
CA HIS A 59 12.20 0.66 -0.79
C HIS A 59 11.83 1.99 -1.46
N ARG A 60 10.84 2.74 -0.94
CA ARG A 60 10.51 4.12 -1.37
C ARG A 60 11.21 5.21 -0.57
N SER A 61 11.93 4.87 0.51
CA SER A 61 12.55 5.86 1.40
C SER A 61 13.77 6.51 0.74
N VAL A 62 14.03 7.80 1.00
CA VAL A 62 15.16 8.53 0.42
C VAL A 62 16.49 7.88 0.86
N SER A 63 17.38 7.57 -0.09
CA SER A 63 18.71 6.92 0.05
C SER A 63 19.53 7.28 1.28
N LYS A 64 19.37 8.49 1.82
CA LYS A 64 20.11 9.02 2.98
C LYS A 64 19.94 8.22 4.29
N LYS A 65 19.11 7.17 4.30
CA LYS A 65 18.76 6.42 5.51
C LYS A 65 19.13 4.94 5.45
N LEU A 66 19.68 4.46 4.33
CA LEU A 66 20.26 3.12 4.27
C LEU A 66 21.72 3.19 4.73
N GLU A 67 22.06 2.53 5.83
CA GLU A 67 23.40 2.53 6.40
C GLU A 67 24.41 1.94 5.40
N GLY A 68 25.54 2.63 5.18
CA GLY A 68 26.58 2.17 4.27
C GLY A 68 26.28 2.30 2.77
N VAL A 69 25.12 2.84 2.37
CA VAL A 69 24.78 3.00 0.95
C VAL A 69 24.76 4.47 0.53
N THR A 70 25.54 4.81 -0.50
CA THR A 70 25.48 6.14 -1.12
C THR A 70 24.24 6.28 -2.03
N SER A 71 23.76 7.51 -2.21
CA SER A 71 22.58 7.80 -3.04
C SER A 71 22.73 7.37 -4.50
N ASN A 72 23.95 7.33 -5.01
CA ASN A 72 24.23 7.09 -6.43
C ASN A 72 24.25 5.59 -6.77
N LEU A 73 24.58 4.72 -5.80
CA LEU A 73 24.66 3.27 -6.01
C LEU A 73 23.31 2.64 -6.40
N LEU A 74 22.21 3.23 -5.93
CA LEU A 74 20.88 2.62 -6.04
C LEU A 74 19.86 3.45 -6.82
N ALA A 75 20.23 4.66 -7.27
CA ALA A 75 19.34 5.47 -8.09
C ALA A 75 19.17 4.83 -9.47
N PHE A 76 17.94 4.44 -9.81
CA PHE A 76 17.56 4.18 -11.18
C PHE A 76 17.34 5.54 -11.87
N ALA A 77 18.14 5.90 -12.87
CA ALA A 77 17.94 7.17 -13.59
C ALA A 77 16.86 7.05 -14.69
N GLY A 78 16.52 5.81 -15.07
CA GLY A 78 15.76 5.54 -16.29
C GLY A 78 16.49 6.13 -17.50
N ASN A 79 15.71 6.73 -18.39
CA ASN A 79 16.21 7.38 -19.62
C ASN A 79 16.62 8.85 -19.40
N ASN A 80 16.76 9.30 -18.16
CA ASN A 80 17.12 10.69 -17.86
C ASN A 80 18.64 10.87 -17.78
N LYS A 81 19.16 11.95 -18.41
CA LYS A 81 20.61 12.26 -18.41
C LYS A 81 21.22 12.43 -17.01
N LYS A 82 20.46 12.95 -16.04
CA LYS A 82 20.87 13.13 -14.64
C LYS A 82 19.67 12.95 -13.70
N THR A 83 19.91 12.35 -12.53
CA THR A 83 18.93 12.32 -11.43
C THR A 83 19.02 13.59 -10.60
N THR A 84 17.89 14.28 -10.44
CA THR A 84 17.77 15.50 -9.63
C THR A 84 17.15 15.20 -8.26
N ARG A 85 17.42 16.06 -7.27
CA ARG A 85 16.89 15.90 -5.90
C ARG A 85 15.35 16.02 -5.92
N GLY A 86 14.66 14.96 -5.52
CA GLY A 86 13.19 14.91 -5.48
C GLY A 86 12.53 14.21 -6.68
N GLN A 87 13.32 13.77 -7.66
CA GLN A 87 12.85 13.01 -8.81
C GLN A 87 12.40 11.59 -8.44
N ASN A 88 13.05 10.96 -7.45
CA ASN A 88 12.85 9.56 -7.09
C ASN A 88 11.39 9.13 -6.83
N PRO A 89 10.59 9.83 -6.01
CA PRO A 89 9.19 9.43 -5.82
C PRO A 89 8.35 9.57 -7.10
N LYS A 90 8.69 10.54 -7.98
CA LYS A 90 7.88 10.92 -9.15
C LYS A 90 8.20 10.10 -10.40
N THR A 91 9.47 9.78 -10.63
CA THR A 91 9.89 8.88 -11.73
C THR A 91 9.87 7.40 -11.33
N GLY A 92 9.41 7.09 -10.11
CA GLY A 92 9.45 5.74 -9.60
C GLY A 92 10.86 5.17 -9.46
N ASN A 93 11.84 5.98 -9.05
CA ASN A 93 13.17 5.46 -8.71
C ASN A 93 13.08 4.81 -7.33
N PHE A 94 13.04 3.49 -7.30
CA PHE A 94 13.07 2.70 -6.08
C PHE A 94 14.47 2.15 -5.87
N PHE A 95 14.76 1.84 -4.60
CA PHE A 95 15.88 0.99 -4.25
C PHE A 95 15.50 -0.44 -4.64
N ASN A 96 16.01 -0.92 -5.77
CA ASN A 96 15.82 -2.31 -6.19
C ASN A 96 16.47 -3.24 -5.13
N PRO A 97 15.69 -4.03 -4.34
CA PRO A 97 16.22 -4.96 -3.34
C PRO A 97 17.24 -5.92 -3.95
N PHE A 98 17.03 -6.29 -5.21
CA PHE A 98 17.87 -7.24 -5.91
C PHE A 98 19.24 -6.66 -6.28
N LYS A 99 19.55 -5.39 -5.95
CA LYS A 99 20.93 -4.89 -5.96
C LYS A 99 21.75 -5.32 -4.74
N PHE A 100 21.10 -5.79 -3.67
CA PHE A 100 21.77 -6.26 -2.47
C PHE A 100 22.06 -7.76 -2.58
N SER A 101 23.33 -8.15 -2.60
CA SER A 101 23.74 -9.56 -2.66
C SER A 101 23.13 -10.38 -1.52
N ALA A 102 23.06 -9.82 -0.30
CA ALA A 102 22.43 -10.49 0.83
C ALA A 102 20.92 -10.77 0.61
N TYR A 103 20.21 -9.87 -0.10
CA TYR A 103 18.81 -10.09 -0.46
C TYR A 103 18.68 -11.20 -1.52
N GLN A 104 19.54 -11.19 -2.53
CA GLN A 104 19.58 -12.23 -3.57
C GLN A 104 19.93 -13.61 -2.98
N SER A 105 20.95 -13.68 -2.12
CA SER A 105 21.39 -14.93 -1.48
C SER A 105 20.37 -15.50 -0.49
N ALA A 106 19.42 -14.69 -0.02
CA ALA A 106 18.32 -15.16 0.81
C ALA A 106 17.28 -15.96 0.01
N ILE A 107 17.22 -15.77 -1.32
CA ILE A 107 16.26 -16.44 -2.21
C ILE A 107 16.84 -17.81 -2.58
N LYS A 108 16.15 -18.87 -2.17
CA LYS A 108 16.57 -20.25 -2.36
C LYS A 108 15.53 -21.04 -3.16
N GLY A 109 16.01 -21.98 -3.96
CA GLY A 109 15.17 -22.98 -4.61
C GLY A 109 14.66 -24.03 -3.61
N SER A 110 13.47 -24.54 -3.85
CA SER A 110 12.85 -25.65 -3.11
C SER A 110 12.16 -26.62 -4.06
N HIS A 111 11.99 -27.87 -3.62
CA HIS A 111 11.24 -28.91 -4.32
C HIS A 111 9.73 -28.91 -3.95
N LYS A 112 9.20 -27.77 -3.49
CA LYS A 112 7.78 -27.66 -3.13
C LYS A 112 6.87 -28.02 -4.33
N PRO A 113 5.70 -28.63 -4.08
CA PRO A 113 4.80 -29.11 -5.13
C PRO A 113 4.28 -27.97 -6.00
N ASP A 114 3.88 -28.33 -7.23
CA ASP A 114 3.24 -27.42 -8.16
C ASP A 114 1.91 -26.89 -7.61
N PHE A 115 1.66 -25.61 -7.86
CA PHE A 115 0.36 -25.00 -7.57
C PHE A 115 -0.63 -25.38 -8.66
N ASP A 116 -1.88 -25.59 -8.27
CA ASP A 116 -2.94 -25.88 -9.22
C ASP A 116 -3.23 -24.65 -10.11
N PRO A 117 -3.09 -24.77 -11.45
CA PRO A 117 -3.26 -23.67 -12.38
C PRO A 117 -4.68 -23.08 -12.41
N TYR A 118 -5.71 -23.78 -11.89
CA TYR A 118 -7.08 -23.28 -11.81
C TYR A 118 -7.24 -22.08 -10.86
N TYR A 119 -6.30 -21.86 -9.93
CA TYR A 119 -6.38 -20.77 -8.97
C TYR A 119 -5.79 -19.44 -9.45
N GLN A 120 -5.37 -19.31 -10.71
CA GLN A 120 -4.71 -18.08 -11.20
C GLN A 120 -5.57 -16.83 -11.02
N GLY A 121 -5.08 -15.85 -10.24
CA GLY A 121 -5.77 -14.60 -9.92
C GLY A 121 -6.90 -14.70 -8.90
N TRP A 122 -7.24 -15.89 -8.41
CA TRP A 122 -8.39 -16.09 -7.53
C TRP A 122 -8.18 -15.54 -6.12
N LEU A 123 -7.01 -15.77 -5.52
CA LEU A 123 -6.72 -15.25 -4.17
C LEU A 123 -6.60 -13.72 -4.20
N TYR A 124 -6.02 -13.18 -5.27
CA TYR A 124 -5.99 -11.74 -5.55
C TYR A 124 -7.38 -11.11 -5.48
N ASP A 125 -8.33 -11.69 -6.23
CA ASP A 125 -9.71 -11.21 -6.29
C ASP A 125 -10.44 -11.37 -4.96
N LYS A 126 -10.26 -12.50 -4.25
CA LYS A 126 -10.87 -12.71 -2.93
C LYS A 126 -10.41 -11.68 -1.90
N LEU A 127 -9.10 -11.44 -1.80
CA LEU A 127 -8.54 -10.45 -0.89
C LEU A 127 -9.06 -9.04 -1.21
N LEU A 128 -9.09 -8.65 -2.49
CA LEU A 128 -9.63 -7.36 -2.90
C LEU A 128 -11.11 -7.21 -2.60
N LYS A 129 -11.93 -8.23 -2.94
CA LYS A 129 -13.38 -8.23 -2.66
C LYS A 129 -13.67 -8.07 -1.16
N TRP A 130 -12.92 -8.79 -0.32
CA TRP A 130 -13.01 -8.66 1.13
C TRP A 130 -12.73 -7.23 1.60
N GLN A 131 -11.61 -6.64 1.17
CA GLN A 131 -11.23 -5.27 1.53
C GLN A 131 -12.24 -4.23 1.05
N LYS A 132 -12.72 -4.33 -0.19
CA LYS A 132 -13.72 -3.42 -0.76
C LYS A 132 -15.06 -3.51 -0.03
N SER A 133 -15.49 -4.73 0.30
CA SER A 133 -16.73 -4.97 1.04
C SER A 133 -16.68 -4.31 2.41
N MET A 134 -15.61 -4.54 3.18
CA MET A 134 -15.44 -3.91 4.49
C MET A 134 -15.32 -2.38 4.40
N ALA A 135 -14.60 -1.84 3.41
CA ALA A 135 -14.45 -0.39 3.24
C ALA A 135 -15.81 0.27 2.97
N LYS A 136 -16.62 -0.32 2.08
CA LYS A 136 -17.99 0.13 1.80
C LYS A 136 -18.87 0.06 3.05
N ASP A 137 -18.76 -1.01 3.82
CA ASP A 137 -19.56 -1.20 5.01
C ASP A 137 -19.22 -0.18 6.12
N ILE A 138 -17.93 0.10 6.34
CA ILE A 138 -17.48 1.16 7.25
C ILE A 138 -18.09 2.51 6.87
N VAL A 139 -18.00 2.90 5.59
CA VAL A 139 -18.57 4.18 5.10
C VAL A 139 -20.07 4.25 5.37
N ARG A 140 -20.80 3.19 5.00
CA ARG A 140 -22.26 3.09 5.21
C ARG A 140 -22.62 3.27 6.68
N GLN A 141 -21.95 2.55 7.57
CA GLN A 141 -22.28 2.57 8.99
C GLN A 141 -21.80 3.86 9.69
N VAL A 142 -20.67 4.44 9.28
CA VAL A 142 -20.23 5.75 9.77
C VAL A 142 -21.26 6.83 9.40
N HIS A 143 -21.72 6.88 8.15
CA HIS A 143 -22.77 7.82 7.76
C HIS A 143 -24.09 7.58 8.49
N ALA A 144 -24.47 6.32 8.74
CA ALA A 144 -25.66 6.01 9.52
C ALA A 144 -25.58 6.53 10.97
N ARG A 145 -24.37 6.60 11.55
CA ARG A 145 -24.15 7.13 12.90
C ARG A 145 -23.95 8.64 12.93
N ASN A 146 -23.28 9.20 11.92
CA ASN A 146 -23.04 10.63 11.80
C ASN A 146 -22.87 11.03 10.32
N PRO A 147 -23.92 11.59 9.69
CA PRO A 147 -23.90 12.04 8.30
C PRO A 147 -22.91 13.18 7.99
N ASP A 148 -22.47 13.94 9.00
CA ASP A 148 -21.56 15.08 8.82
C ASP A 148 -20.10 14.65 8.58
N ILE A 149 -19.79 13.38 8.86
CA ILE A 149 -18.44 12.85 8.68
C ILE A 149 -18.18 12.68 7.19
N GLN A 150 -17.22 13.44 6.66
CA GLN A 150 -16.76 13.30 5.27
C GLN A 150 -15.88 12.04 5.14
N ILE A 151 -16.50 10.94 4.75
CA ILE A 151 -15.84 9.65 4.59
C ILE A 151 -16.24 9.02 3.25
N ASN A 152 -15.29 8.33 2.61
CA ASN A 152 -15.55 7.67 1.34
C ASN A 152 -14.74 6.38 1.11
N ALA A 153 -15.32 5.46 0.35
CA ALA A 153 -14.71 4.26 -0.25
C ALA A 153 -15.35 3.93 -1.61
N ASP A 154 -15.91 4.95 -2.30
CA ASP A 154 -16.62 4.82 -3.56
C ASP A 154 -15.76 4.21 -4.68
N HIS A 155 -16.44 3.81 -5.75
CA HIS A 155 -15.84 3.22 -6.95
C HIS A 155 -15.04 1.95 -6.68
N GLY A 156 -15.37 1.22 -5.60
CA GLY A 156 -14.70 -0.02 -5.26
C GLY A 156 -13.25 0.19 -4.81
N TYR A 157 -12.95 1.28 -4.11
CA TYR A 157 -11.63 1.50 -3.55
C TYR A 157 -11.42 0.63 -2.29
N PRO A 158 -10.32 -0.14 -2.17
CA PRO A 158 -10.11 -1.09 -1.07
C PRO A 158 -9.62 -0.42 0.23
N CYS A 159 -9.86 0.88 0.38
CA CYS A 159 -9.43 1.69 1.51
C CYS A 159 -10.52 2.73 1.83
N VAL A 160 -10.50 3.24 3.04
CA VAL A 160 -11.38 4.31 3.50
C VAL A 160 -10.61 5.63 3.48
N LEU A 161 -11.21 6.69 2.93
CA LEU A 161 -10.69 8.05 2.98
C LEU A 161 -11.53 8.87 3.96
N LEU A 162 -10.91 9.35 5.03
CA LEU A 162 -11.55 10.23 6.02
C LEU A 162 -11.02 11.65 5.87
N ALA A 163 -11.89 12.62 5.62
CA ALA A 163 -11.58 14.03 5.69
C ALA A 163 -12.23 14.64 6.94
N ILE A 164 -11.42 15.37 7.71
CA ILE A 164 -11.92 16.23 8.79
C ILE A 164 -11.55 17.66 8.38
N PRO A 165 -12.45 18.65 8.49
CA PRO A 165 -12.12 20.03 8.19
C PRO A 165 -10.90 20.52 9.00
N LYS A 166 -9.91 21.07 8.32
CA LYS A 166 -8.74 21.66 8.97
C LYS A 166 -9.12 22.97 9.67
N PRO A 167 -8.46 23.35 10.77
CA PRO A 167 -8.65 24.67 11.36
C PRO A 167 -8.23 25.78 10.39
N PRO A 168 -8.87 26.97 10.42
CA PRO A 168 -8.53 28.09 9.52
C PRO A 168 -7.06 28.49 9.56
N ALA A 169 -6.41 28.35 10.72
CA ALA A 169 -5.01 28.70 10.93
C ALA A 169 -4.00 27.73 10.28
N GLU A 170 -4.37 26.47 10.01
CA GLU A 170 -3.46 25.51 9.36
C GLU A 170 -3.48 25.69 7.84
N LYS A 171 -2.30 25.85 7.25
CA LYS A 171 -2.10 26.13 5.83
C LYS A 171 -1.70 24.89 5.03
N ASN A 172 -1.27 23.84 5.72
CA ASN A 172 -0.72 22.61 5.18
C ASN A 172 -1.63 21.43 5.48
N GLU A 173 -2.43 21.06 4.49
CA GLU A 173 -3.41 19.96 4.55
C GLU A 173 -2.76 18.62 4.93
N LYS A 174 -1.52 18.38 4.51
CA LYS A 174 -0.76 17.16 4.81
C LYS A 174 -0.39 17.05 6.29
N ILE A 175 -0.08 18.18 6.93
CA ILE A 175 0.22 18.21 8.37
C ILE A 175 -1.04 17.96 9.19
N TRP A 176 -2.16 18.53 8.75
CA TRP A 176 -3.46 18.29 9.36
C TRP A 176 -3.90 16.81 9.24
N SER A 177 -3.92 16.24 8.02
CA SER A 177 -4.29 14.84 7.83
C SER A 177 -3.35 13.88 8.55
N ARG A 178 -2.07 14.23 8.69
CA ARG A 178 -1.14 13.48 9.54
C ARG A 178 -1.53 13.52 11.01
N LEU A 179 -1.92 14.68 11.56
CA LEU A 179 -2.41 14.78 12.94
C LEU A 179 -3.67 13.92 13.13
N VAL A 180 -4.66 14.04 12.23
CA VAL A 180 -5.88 13.21 12.23
C VAL A 180 -5.53 11.73 12.28
N GLY A 181 -4.59 11.29 11.43
CA GLY A 181 -4.15 9.90 11.41
C GLY A 181 -3.50 9.41 12.71
N MET A 182 -2.88 10.28 13.52
CA MET A 182 -2.29 9.86 14.79
C MET A 182 -3.35 9.61 15.85
N TYR A 183 -4.34 10.52 15.94
CA TYR A 183 -5.48 10.33 16.83
C TYR A 183 -6.28 9.09 16.46
N LEU A 184 -6.59 8.94 15.17
CA LEU A 184 -7.33 7.77 14.69
C LEU A 184 -6.58 6.47 15.00
N LEU A 185 -5.27 6.39 14.76
CA LEU A 185 -4.48 5.20 15.07
C LEU A 185 -4.47 4.91 16.58
N ALA A 186 -4.19 5.91 17.42
CA ALA A 186 -4.16 5.73 18.87
C ALA A 186 -5.51 5.25 19.41
N ILE A 187 -6.60 5.84 18.92
CA ILE A 187 -7.97 5.47 19.28
C ILE A 187 -8.31 4.05 18.79
N SER A 188 -8.00 3.71 17.53
CA SER A 188 -8.24 2.36 17.00
C SER A 188 -7.48 1.29 17.77
N ASN A 189 -6.19 1.50 18.07
CA ASN A 189 -5.39 0.54 18.82
C ASN A 189 -5.86 0.41 20.27
N ARG A 190 -6.34 1.49 20.88
CA ARG A 190 -6.96 1.43 22.21
C ARG A 190 -8.24 0.62 22.21
N LEU A 191 -9.17 0.89 21.29
CA LEU A 191 -10.40 0.12 21.15
C LEU A 191 -10.13 -1.36 20.87
N ALA A 192 -9.16 -1.65 20.01
CA ALA A 192 -8.73 -3.02 19.72
C ALA A 192 -8.32 -3.77 21.00
N ARG A 193 -7.54 -3.11 21.88
CA ARG A 193 -7.18 -3.66 23.20
C ARG A 193 -8.42 -3.83 24.08
N GLU A 194 -9.24 -2.80 24.23
CA GLU A 194 -10.43 -2.81 25.10
C GLU A 194 -11.39 -3.96 24.72
N CYS A 195 -11.60 -4.18 23.42
CA CYS A 195 -12.48 -5.25 22.92
C CYS A 195 -11.82 -6.63 22.86
N GLY A 196 -10.51 -6.76 23.13
CA GLY A 196 -9.77 -8.02 22.98
C GLY A 196 -9.64 -8.49 21.54
N ILE A 197 -9.69 -7.58 20.56
CA ILE A 197 -9.51 -7.85 19.13
C ILE A 197 -8.07 -7.46 18.77
N ASN A 198 -7.13 -8.38 19.03
CA ASN A 198 -5.68 -8.10 19.08
C ASN A 198 -5.04 -7.88 17.70
N ILE A 199 -5.45 -6.80 17.02
CA ILE A 199 -4.96 -6.35 15.73
C ILE A 199 -4.45 -4.92 15.86
N GLU A 200 -3.16 -4.73 15.59
CA GLU A 200 -2.53 -3.41 15.55
C GLU A 200 -2.76 -2.72 14.19
N MET A 201 -3.29 -1.50 14.23
CA MET A 201 -3.19 -0.55 13.13
C MET A 201 -1.84 0.18 13.19
N VAL A 202 -1.14 0.19 12.06
CA VAL A 202 0.21 0.75 11.94
C VAL A 202 0.27 1.95 11.01
N ARG A 203 1.28 2.81 11.14
CA ARG A 203 1.54 3.85 10.13
C ARG A 203 2.28 3.26 8.94
N ARG A 204 1.78 3.48 7.73
CA ARG A 204 2.44 3.04 6.48
C ARG A 204 1.92 3.80 5.27
N SER A 205 2.82 4.26 4.40
CA SER A 205 2.46 5.09 3.24
C SER A 205 1.93 4.27 2.05
N SER A 206 2.38 3.02 1.90
CA SER A 206 1.81 2.07 0.95
C SER A 206 0.54 1.40 1.51
N PHE A 207 -0.38 0.96 0.65
CA PHE A 207 -1.58 0.21 1.03
C PHE A 207 -1.46 -1.27 0.64
N GLY A 208 -2.49 -2.07 0.94
CA GLY A 208 -2.55 -3.49 0.58
C GLY A 208 -1.58 -4.36 1.38
N ALA A 209 -1.44 -4.06 2.67
CA ALA A 209 -0.62 -4.81 3.62
C ALA A 209 -1.47 -5.81 4.41
N LEU A 210 -0.85 -6.79 5.07
CA LEU A 210 -1.54 -7.67 6.00
C LEU A 210 -2.19 -6.91 7.16
N ARG A 211 -1.42 -6.03 7.83
CA ARG A 211 -1.96 -5.21 8.92
C ARG A 211 -2.80 -4.04 8.40
N PRO A 212 -3.86 -3.64 9.11
CA PRO A 212 -4.50 -2.35 8.86
C PRO A 212 -3.47 -1.23 9.02
N SER A 213 -3.55 -0.22 8.19
CA SER A 213 -2.59 0.89 8.21
C SER A 213 -3.19 2.23 7.86
N ILE A 214 -2.51 3.29 8.31
CA ILE A 214 -2.94 4.67 8.10
C ILE A 214 -1.82 5.54 7.51
N THR A 215 -2.21 6.48 6.66
CA THR A 215 -1.31 7.53 6.15
C THR A 215 -2.07 8.80 5.78
N ASP A 216 -1.36 9.93 5.84
CA ASP A 216 -1.81 11.17 5.22
C ASP A 216 -1.92 11.03 3.69
N CYS A 217 -2.98 11.59 3.10
CA CYS A 217 -3.29 11.58 1.67
C CYS A 217 -3.88 12.94 1.24
N GLY A 218 -3.04 13.97 1.26
CA GLY A 218 -3.48 15.35 0.94
C GLY A 218 -4.45 15.86 2.01
N LYS A 219 -5.69 16.16 1.59
CA LYS A 219 -6.78 16.65 2.45
C LYS A 219 -7.40 15.56 3.34
N SER A 220 -7.16 14.29 3.04
CA SER A 220 -7.76 13.16 3.74
C SER A 220 -6.70 12.29 4.39
N THR A 221 -7.18 11.43 5.29
CA THR A 221 -6.42 10.35 5.91
C THR A 221 -6.90 9.04 5.31
N ARG A 222 -5.99 8.24 4.76
CA ARG A 222 -6.32 6.94 4.15
C ARG A 222 -6.13 5.83 5.18
N ILE A 223 -7.17 5.03 5.39
CA ILE A 223 -7.16 3.80 6.18
C ILE A 223 -7.17 2.61 5.21
N SER A 224 -6.08 1.85 5.17
CA SER A 224 -6.03 0.57 4.48
C SER A 224 -6.40 -0.52 5.47
N LEU A 225 -7.39 -1.35 5.14
CA LEU A 225 -7.96 -2.29 6.10
C LEU A 225 -7.10 -3.54 6.33
N GLY A 226 -6.27 -3.91 5.36
CA GLY A 226 -5.50 -5.15 5.41
C GLY A 226 -6.37 -6.40 5.52
N LEU A 227 -5.88 -7.41 6.23
CA LEU A 227 -6.56 -8.69 6.49
C LEU A 227 -7.15 -8.67 7.90
N VAL A 228 -8.39 -8.21 8.03
CA VAL A 228 -9.08 -8.07 9.32
C VAL A 228 -10.47 -8.70 9.27
N PRO A 229 -10.99 -9.22 10.40
CA PRO A 229 -12.36 -9.71 10.48
C PRO A 229 -13.38 -8.56 10.50
N SER A 230 -14.63 -8.88 10.20
CA SER A 230 -15.73 -7.91 10.18
C SER A 230 -15.91 -7.21 11.53
N VAL A 231 -15.66 -7.90 12.64
CA VAL A 231 -15.73 -7.30 13.99
C VAL A 231 -14.72 -6.17 14.19
N TYR A 232 -13.55 -6.24 13.56
CA TYR A 232 -12.57 -5.15 13.63
C TYR A 232 -13.07 -3.92 12.86
N ALA A 233 -13.61 -4.12 11.66
CA ALA A 233 -14.22 -3.05 10.90
C ALA A 233 -15.40 -2.42 11.66
N ASN A 234 -16.31 -3.25 12.17
CA ASN A 234 -17.60 -2.82 12.71
C ASN A 234 -17.53 -2.21 14.11
N ASN A 235 -16.64 -2.72 14.96
CA ASN A 235 -16.60 -2.32 16.37
C ASN A 235 -15.39 -1.44 16.68
N ILE A 236 -14.30 -1.54 15.91
CA ILE A 236 -13.07 -0.80 16.19
C ILE A 236 -12.96 0.41 15.28
N LEU A 237 -13.03 0.21 13.95
CA LEU A 237 -12.77 1.29 13.01
C LEU A 237 -13.89 2.34 12.96
N ILE A 238 -15.15 1.91 12.96
CA ILE A 238 -16.30 2.83 12.97
C ILE A 238 -16.27 3.71 14.22
N ASP A 239 -16.14 3.10 15.40
CA ASP A 239 -16.07 3.82 16.67
C ASP A 239 -14.88 4.77 16.70
N ALA A 240 -13.71 4.30 16.24
CA ALA A 240 -12.51 5.13 16.19
C ALA A 240 -12.68 6.36 15.28
N ILE A 241 -13.33 6.20 14.13
CA ILE A 241 -13.64 7.32 13.22
C ILE A 241 -14.58 8.32 13.89
N VAL A 242 -15.66 7.84 14.52
CA VAL A 242 -16.65 8.70 15.20
C VAL A 242 -16.02 9.47 16.37
N PHE A 243 -15.24 8.79 17.21
CA PHE A 243 -14.53 9.42 18.32
C PHE A 243 -13.48 10.42 17.84
N THR A 244 -12.71 10.09 16.80
CA THR A 244 -11.71 11.01 16.23
C THR A 244 -12.38 12.26 15.66
N HIS A 245 -13.48 12.09 14.93
CA HIS A 245 -14.25 13.21 14.39
C HIS A 245 -14.79 14.11 15.50
N SER A 246 -15.45 13.54 16.51
CA SER A 246 -15.98 14.26 17.67
C SER A 246 -14.90 15.06 18.41
N LEU A 247 -13.73 14.45 18.61
CA LEU A 247 -12.59 15.09 19.28
C LEU A 247 -12.05 16.28 18.49
N LEU A 248 -11.79 16.11 17.19
CA LEU A 248 -11.08 17.10 16.37
C LEU A 248 -11.98 18.21 15.81
N THR A 249 -13.30 18.03 15.84
CA THR A 249 -14.28 19.07 15.47
C THR A 249 -14.71 19.94 16.65
N GLN A 250 -14.30 19.60 17.88
CA GLN A 250 -14.57 20.39 19.09
C GLN A 250 -13.27 20.89 19.75
N PRO A 251 -12.40 21.63 19.03
CA PRO A 251 -11.13 22.08 19.57
C PRO A 251 -11.28 22.99 20.80
N ASP A 252 -12.34 23.80 20.85
CA ASP A 252 -12.61 24.69 21.98
C ASP A 252 -12.87 23.92 23.29
N LYS A 253 -13.51 22.76 23.18
CA LYS A 253 -13.79 21.91 24.34
C LYS A 253 -12.54 21.16 24.79
N TYR A 254 -11.81 20.55 23.86
CA TYR A 254 -10.78 19.56 24.22
C TYR A 254 -9.35 20.07 24.13
N PHE A 255 -9.06 21.10 23.33
CA PHE A 255 -7.69 21.55 23.05
C PHE A 255 -7.43 23.01 23.42
N ASN A 256 -8.47 23.82 23.63
CA ASN A 256 -8.36 25.23 23.98
C ASN A 256 -8.06 25.41 25.48
N MET A 257 -6.92 24.86 25.91
CA MET A 257 -6.40 24.99 27.27
C MET A 257 -5.18 25.91 27.28
N PRO A 258 -4.93 26.66 28.37
CA PRO A 258 -3.76 27.53 28.48
C PRO A 258 -2.44 26.76 28.32
N LEU A 259 -1.51 27.32 27.54
CA LEU A 259 -0.16 26.76 27.38
C LEU A 259 0.88 27.73 27.96
N ARG A 260 1.44 27.39 29.12
CA ARG A 260 2.50 28.17 29.76
C ARG A 260 3.73 27.29 29.94
N LEU A 261 4.75 27.54 29.12
CA LEU A 261 5.99 26.77 29.12
C LEU A 261 7.20 27.70 29.18
N LYS A 262 7.50 28.23 30.37
CA LYS A 262 8.57 29.22 30.62
C LYS A 262 9.92 28.84 29.98
N ARG A 263 10.30 27.57 30.05
CA ARG A 263 11.52 27.07 29.40
C ARG A 263 11.49 27.24 27.87
N LEU A 264 10.35 26.95 27.25
CA LEU A 264 10.18 27.12 25.81
C LEU A 264 10.11 28.61 25.45
N GLU A 265 9.42 29.43 26.24
CA GLU A 265 9.39 30.89 26.04
C GLU A 265 10.80 31.48 25.99
N ASN A 266 11.65 31.18 26.98
CA ASN A 266 13.06 31.59 26.98
C ASN A 266 13.85 31.07 25.76
N THR A 267 13.53 29.85 25.32
CA THR A 267 14.14 29.24 24.12
C THR A 267 13.75 30.02 22.85
N LEU A 268 12.49 30.45 22.76
CA LEU A 268 11.97 31.22 21.65
C LEU A 268 12.49 32.66 21.65
N GLU A 269 12.61 33.29 22.82
CA GLU A 269 13.29 34.60 22.95
C GLU A 269 14.70 34.53 22.37
N THR A 270 15.47 33.50 22.76
CA THR A 270 16.82 33.27 22.21
C THR A 270 16.78 32.99 20.70
N TYR A 271 15.81 32.20 20.22
CA TYR A 271 15.64 31.92 18.78
C TYR A 271 15.36 33.19 17.96
N ASN A 272 14.60 34.13 18.53
CA ASN A 272 14.18 35.34 17.87
C ASN A 272 15.28 36.42 17.84
N GLN A 273 16.36 36.28 18.61
CA GLN A 273 17.49 37.20 18.58
C GLN A 273 18.09 37.26 17.16
N GLY A 274 17.97 38.42 16.51
CA GLY A 274 18.44 38.63 15.13
C GLY A 274 17.43 38.28 14.03
N LEU A 275 16.21 37.87 14.38
CA LEU A 275 15.11 37.75 13.41
C LEU A 275 14.31 39.06 13.33
N PRO A 276 13.88 39.49 12.13
CA PRO A 276 12.92 40.58 11.99
C PRO A 276 11.63 40.28 12.79
N SER A 277 11.00 41.31 13.37
CA SER A 277 9.75 41.15 14.14
C SER A 277 8.66 40.39 13.36
N LYS A 278 8.53 40.65 12.06
CA LYS A 278 7.59 39.95 11.16
C LYS A 278 7.89 38.46 10.97
N LYS A 279 9.02 37.95 11.46
CA LYS A 279 9.47 36.55 11.40
C LYS A 279 9.60 35.90 12.78
N SER A 280 9.30 36.63 13.86
CA SER A 280 9.38 36.08 15.21
C SER A 280 8.40 34.93 15.43
N VAL A 281 8.77 34.06 16.36
CA VAL A 281 8.01 32.88 16.81
C VAL A 281 7.64 33.08 18.27
N SER A 282 6.37 32.86 18.61
CA SER A 282 5.89 32.97 20.00
C SER A 282 4.84 31.91 20.29
N LEU A 283 4.69 31.55 21.57
CA LEU A 283 3.51 30.83 22.01
C LEU A 283 2.27 31.73 21.91
N LYS A 284 1.10 31.12 21.83
CA LYS A 284 -0.22 31.77 21.93
C LYS A 284 -0.83 31.46 23.29
N GLU A 285 -1.99 32.03 23.58
CA GLU A 285 -2.65 31.85 24.87
C GLU A 285 -2.99 30.39 25.12
N THR A 286 -3.42 29.67 24.09
CA THR A 286 -3.87 28.29 24.20
C THR A 286 -3.00 27.32 23.41
N LEU A 287 -3.08 26.04 23.80
CA LEU A 287 -2.37 24.94 23.16
C LEU A 287 -2.74 24.84 21.68
N TRP A 288 -4.04 24.90 21.37
CA TRP A 288 -4.54 24.78 19.99
C TRP A 288 -4.02 25.89 19.09
N ASP A 289 -4.13 27.15 19.53
CA ASP A 289 -3.62 28.29 18.76
C ASP A 289 -2.11 28.24 18.59
N THR A 290 -1.38 27.78 19.63
CA THR A 290 0.06 27.62 19.56
C THR A 290 0.47 26.54 18.55
N LEU A 291 -0.27 25.43 18.47
CA LEU A 291 0.01 24.34 17.54
C LEU A 291 0.06 24.80 16.08
N TRP A 292 -0.85 25.69 15.72
CA TRP A 292 -1.00 26.24 14.37
C TRP A 292 -0.25 27.55 14.15
N ALA A 293 0.21 28.21 15.21
CA ALA A 293 1.08 29.36 15.13
C ALA A 293 2.41 29.03 14.43
N ARG A 294 3.06 30.08 13.91
CA ARG A 294 4.38 29.97 13.29
C ARG A 294 5.39 29.37 14.28
N GLY A 295 6.00 28.25 13.92
CA GLY A 295 7.04 27.56 14.67
C GLY A 295 8.45 27.66 14.06
N ASP A 296 8.64 28.37 12.95
CA ASP A 296 9.97 28.74 12.45
C ASP A 296 9.98 30.05 11.64
N SER A 297 11.18 30.58 11.37
CA SER A 297 11.37 31.81 10.61
C SER A 297 10.94 31.75 9.14
N LYS A 298 10.60 30.56 8.61
CA LYS A 298 10.05 30.36 7.26
C LYS A 298 8.52 30.39 7.24
N GLY A 299 7.87 30.50 8.39
CA GLY A 299 6.41 30.56 8.47
C GLY A 299 5.74 29.20 8.63
N LEU A 300 6.47 28.10 8.82
CA LEU A 300 5.88 26.79 9.05
C LEU A 300 5.35 26.67 10.49
N SER A 301 4.23 25.97 10.69
CA SER A 301 3.58 25.84 12.01
C SER A 301 4.43 25.06 13.03
N PHE A 302 4.13 25.18 14.32
CA PHE A 302 4.69 24.28 15.34
C PHE A 302 4.36 22.82 15.05
N ALA A 303 3.13 22.53 14.61
CA ALA A 303 2.75 21.21 14.10
C ALA A 303 3.68 20.72 12.98
N SER A 304 4.02 21.60 12.03
CA SER A 304 4.99 21.27 10.97
C SER A 304 6.35 20.88 11.53
N GLN A 305 6.77 21.43 12.69
CA GLN A 305 8.00 21.03 13.38
C GLN A 305 7.86 19.66 14.04
N PHE A 306 6.70 19.35 14.63
CA PHE A 306 6.42 18.04 15.24
C PHE A 306 6.65 16.92 14.23
N PHE A 307 6.06 17.06 13.05
CA PHE A 307 6.07 16.00 12.04
C PHE A 307 7.35 15.94 11.19
N ARG A 308 8.39 16.74 11.49
CA ARG A 308 9.71 16.62 10.83
C ARG A 308 10.44 15.33 11.20
N LYS A 309 10.17 14.78 12.38
CA LYS A 309 10.88 13.63 12.94
C LYS A 309 9.91 12.50 13.19
N GLU A 310 10.21 11.33 12.64
CA GLU A 310 9.29 10.18 12.68
C GLU A 310 9.04 9.62 14.07
N ILE A 311 9.90 9.90 15.06
CA ILE A 311 9.68 9.52 16.45
C ILE A 311 8.57 10.31 17.14
N VAL A 312 8.38 11.58 16.77
CA VAL A 312 7.47 12.48 17.48
C VAL A 312 6.03 11.98 17.40
N PRO A 313 5.50 11.54 16.25
CA PRO A 313 4.13 11.07 16.20
C PRO A 313 3.96 9.68 16.83
N GLU A 314 4.99 8.81 16.79
CA GLU A 314 4.93 7.54 17.56
C GLU A 314 4.89 7.80 19.06
N TYR A 315 5.72 8.74 19.54
CA TYR A 315 5.68 9.15 20.94
C TYR A 315 4.32 9.73 21.31
N LEU A 316 3.71 10.54 20.43
CA LEU A 316 2.37 11.08 20.64
C LEU A 316 1.33 9.96 20.82
N ILE A 317 1.37 8.94 19.95
CA ILE A 317 0.51 7.76 20.02
C ILE A 317 0.73 7.03 21.35
N ASP A 318 2.00 6.78 21.74
CA ASP A 318 2.33 6.10 22.98
C ASP A 318 1.74 6.84 24.19
N GLN A 319 1.87 8.17 24.24
CA GLN A 319 1.33 8.98 25.33
C GLN A 319 -0.20 8.91 25.44
N MET A 320 -0.92 8.81 24.32
CA MET A 320 -2.38 8.63 24.32
C MET A 320 -2.79 7.24 24.81
N LEU A 321 -2.04 6.21 24.42
CA LEU A 321 -2.29 4.82 24.82
C LEU A 321 -2.00 4.55 26.30
N LEU A 322 -1.09 5.31 26.90
CA LEU A 322 -0.70 5.18 28.32
C LEU A 322 -1.62 5.95 29.27
N MET A 323 -2.47 6.84 28.77
CA MET A 323 -3.30 7.67 29.65
C MET A 323 -4.57 6.94 30.08
N HIS A 324 -4.85 6.93 31.38
CA HIS A 324 -6.01 6.26 31.98
C HIS A 324 -6.22 4.82 31.48
N PRO A 325 -5.22 3.91 31.60
CA PRO A 325 -5.33 2.55 31.07
C PRO A 325 -6.50 1.75 31.67
N GLU A 326 -7.00 2.14 32.84
CA GLU A 326 -8.12 1.54 33.55
C GLU A 326 -9.52 2.00 33.08
N LYS A 327 -9.59 2.98 32.16
CA LYS A 327 -10.85 3.55 31.67
C LYS A 327 -11.13 3.09 30.25
N THR A 328 -12.38 2.80 29.92
CA THR A 328 -12.77 2.61 28.51
C THR A 328 -12.74 3.94 27.77
N LEU A 329 -12.61 3.89 26.45
CA LEU A 329 -12.65 5.09 25.63
C LEU A 329 -13.96 5.86 25.80
N GLU A 330 -15.08 5.16 25.92
CA GLU A 330 -16.39 5.79 26.18
C GLU A 330 -16.40 6.56 27.50
N MET A 331 -15.84 6.00 28.58
CA MET A 331 -15.72 6.70 29.86
C MET A 331 -14.86 7.97 29.73
N ILE A 332 -13.77 7.91 28.96
CA ILE A 332 -12.92 9.07 28.68
C ILE A 332 -13.71 10.14 27.94
N PHE A 333 -14.45 9.79 26.89
CA PHE A 333 -15.23 10.76 26.11
C PHE A 333 -16.40 11.39 26.88
N ARG A 334 -16.95 10.69 27.88
CA ARG A 334 -17.96 11.23 28.79
C ARG A 334 -17.40 12.21 29.82
N ASN A 335 -16.08 12.24 30.05
CA ASN A 335 -15.43 13.12 31.01
C ASN A 335 -14.42 14.06 30.33
N GLU A 336 -14.76 15.34 30.23
CA GLU A 336 -13.94 16.34 29.54
C GLU A 336 -12.50 16.42 30.08
N ARG A 337 -12.31 16.26 31.40
CA ARG A 337 -10.98 16.27 32.01
C ARG A 337 -10.15 15.08 31.52
N TRP A 338 -10.71 13.87 31.56
CA TRP A 338 -10.00 12.67 31.07
C TRP A 338 -9.73 12.76 29.58
N CYS A 339 -10.66 13.32 28.80
CA CYS A 339 -10.43 13.62 27.38
C CYS A 339 -9.23 14.54 27.16
N ARG A 340 -9.15 15.67 27.88
CA ARG A 340 -8.02 16.61 27.80
C ARG A 340 -6.71 15.95 28.24
N GLU A 341 -6.74 15.21 29.34
CA GLU A 341 -5.60 14.46 29.86
C GLU A 341 -5.09 13.43 28.84
N THR A 342 -6.00 12.75 28.13
CA THR A 342 -5.66 11.71 27.14
C THR A 342 -5.20 12.28 25.81
N PHE A 343 -5.82 13.35 25.31
CA PHE A 343 -5.68 13.76 23.92
C PHE A 343 -4.99 15.12 23.71
N ALA A 344 -5.09 16.05 24.67
CA ALA A 344 -4.49 17.37 24.57
C ALA A 344 -3.16 17.48 25.33
N HIS A 345 -3.09 16.97 26.56
CA HIS A 345 -1.86 17.00 27.36
C HIS A 345 -0.65 16.34 26.66
N PRO A 346 -0.78 15.24 25.89
CA PRO A 346 0.33 14.71 25.11
C PRO A 346 0.97 15.71 24.13
N LEU A 347 0.17 16.59 23.51
CA LEU A 347 0.71 17.65 22.63
C LEU A 347 1.53 18.66 23.45
N ALA A 348 1.02 19.08 24.61
CA ALA A 348 1.74 19.98 25.53
C ALA A 348 3.09 19.39 25.99
N ARG A 349 3.16 18.06 26.22
CA ARG A 349 4.41 17.36 26.53
C ARG A 349 5.44 17.46 25.40
N ILE A 350 5.01 17.34 24.14
CA ILE A 350 5.90 17.47 22.98
C ILE A 350 6.47 18.90 22.88
N PHE A 351 5.67 19.93 23.17
CA PHE A 351 6.19 21.30 23.25
C PHE A 351 7.35 21.44 24.25
N GLY A 352 7.28 20.76 25.40
CA GLY A 352 8.35 20.74 26.39
C GLY A 352 9.68 20.14 25.90
N ALA A 353 9.68 19.42 24.77
CA ALA A 353 10.86 18.82 24.16
C ALA A 353 11.58 19.75 23.17
N PHE A 354 11.06 20.95 22.89
CA PHE A 354 11.76 21.90 22.03
C PHE A 354 13.06 22.42 22.65
N HIS A 355 14.05 22.64 21.80
CA HIS A 355 15.35 23.23 22.13
C HIS A 355 15.96 23.92 20.90
N LEU A 356 17.01 24.71 21.13
CA LEU A 356 17.88 25.21 20.07
C LEU A 356 19.00 24.20 19.81
N ASN A 357 19.12 23.76 18.56
CA ASN A 357 20.25 22.92 18.15
C ASN A 357 21.53 23.76 17.99
N LYS A 358 22.67 23.10 17.71
CA LYS A 358 23.97 23.76 17.50
C LYS A 358 23.97 24.86 16.42
N LYS A 359 23.01 24.83 15.49
CA LYS A 359 22.84 25.84 14.42
C LYS A 359 21.82 26.93 14.80
N ARG A 360 21.44 27.04 16.08
CA ARG A 360 20.39 27.92 16.59
C ARG A 360 19.04 27.75 15.88
N GLN A 361 18.74 26.55 15.40
CA GLN A 361 17.42 26.24 14.84
C GLN A 361 16.56 25.56 15.90
N LEU A 362 15.28 25.93 15.92
CA LEU A 362 14.29 25.27 16.76
C LEU A 362 14.12 23.80 16.33
N ALA A 363 14.28 22.87 17.26
CA ALA A 363 14.18 21.44 17.02
C ALA A 363 13.62 20.71 18.25
N ILE A 364 13.09 19.51 18.04
CA ILE A 364 12.66 18.62 19.13
C ILE A 364 13.85 17.75 19.57
N ASP A 365 14.08 17.70 20.87
CA ASP A 365 15.10 16.83 21.47
C ASP A 365 14.60 15.39 21.50
N GLU A 366 15.00 14.61 20.49
CA GLU A 366 14.62 13.20 20.34
C GLU A 366 15.07 12.33 21.52
N LYS A 367 16.08 12.74 22.29
CA LYS A 367 16.57 11.98 23.46
C LYS A 367 15.60 12.03 24.63
N LYS A 368 14.66 12.97 24.63
CA LYS A 368 13.60 13.08 25.64
C LYS A 368 12.36 12.26 25.29
N LEU A 369 12.32 11.67 24.09
CA LEU A 369 11.16 10.93 23.60
C LEU A 369 11.44 9.43 23.77
N ASN A 370 10.94 8.87 24.87
CA ASN A 370 11.08 7.45 25.14
C ASN A 370 9.86 6.69 24.63
N LEU A 371 10.13 5.81 23.67
CA LEU A 371 9.16 4.97 23.00
C LEU A 371 8.84 3.72 23.85
N GLN A 372 7.56 3.41 24.04
CA GLN A 372 7.08 2.23 24.80
C GLN A 372 6.63 1.04 23.93
N THR A 373 6.92 -0.18 24.33
CA THR A 373 6.22 -1.36 23.78
C THR A 373 4.94 -1.62 24.56
N PHE A 374 3.95 -2.20 23.91
CA PHE A 374 2.66 -2.54 24.48
C PHE A 374 2.39 -4.03 24.33
N ASP A 375 1.70 -4.60 25.31
CA ASP A 375 1.21 -5.96 25.25
C ASP A 375 -0.29 -5.98 25.01
N TRP A 376 -0.79 -7.13 24.55
CA TRP A 376 -2.21 -7.43 24.55
C TRP A 376 -2.57 -8.08 25.90
N TYR A 377 -3.50 -7.49 26.64
CA TYR A 377 -3.80 -7.90 28.04
C TYR A 377 -4.91 -8.95 28.13
N HIS A 378 -5.80 -9.01 27.14
CA HIS A 378 -6.83 -10.03 27.01
C HIS A 378 -7.15 -10.26 25.54
N GLU A 379 -7.80 -11.37 25.26
CA GLU A 379 -8.20 -11.73 23.90
C GLU A 379 -9.59 -12.35 23.90
N ARG A 380 -10.39 -11.97 22.90
CA ARG A 380 -11.71 -12.52 22.68
C ARG A 380 -11.71 -13.41 21.42
N PRO A 381 -12.26 -14.63 21.49
CA PRO A 381 -12.49 -15.43 20.29
C PRO A 381 -13.42 -14.71 19.31
N VAL A 382 -13.03 -14.68 18.04
CA VAL A 382 -13.82 -14.07 16.97
C VAL A 382 -14.53 -15.13 16.15
N TYR A 383 -15.85 -15.03 16.08
CA TYR A 383 -16.68 -15.85 15.22
C TYR A 383 -17.04 -15.07 13.95
N ASP A 384 -16.31 -15.35 12.87
CA ASP A 384 -16.52 -14.77 11.55
C ASP A 384 -16.23 -15.85 10.49
N PRO A 385 -17.22 -16.68 10.12
CA PRO A 385 -17.01 -17.81 9.21
C PRO A 385 -16.48 -17.40 7.82
N ALA A 386 -16.90 -16.24 7.32
CA ALA A 386 -16.45 -15.72 6.03
C ALA A 386 -14.96 -15.33 6.09
N PHE A 387 -14.55 -14.67 7.17
CA PHE A 387 -13.15 -14.37 7.41
C PHE A 387 -12.30 -15.62 7.62
N GLN A 388 -12.78 -16.60 8.41
CA GLN A 388 -12.08 -17.86 8.61
C GLN A 388 -11.85 -18.60 7.29
N THR A 389 -12.87 -18.64 6.41
CA THR A 389 -12.75 -19.23 5.07
C THR A 389 -11.65 -18.51 4.27
N LEU A 390 -11.65 -17.17 4.26
CA LEU A 390 -10.61 -16.39 3.59
C LEU A 390 -9.20 -16.69 4.13
N LEU A 391 -9.05 -16.87 5.44
CA LEU A 391 -7.77 -17.21 6.05
C LEU A 391 -7.29 -18.61 5.66
N ILE A 392 -8.19 -19.60 5.65
CA ILE A 392 -7.89 -20.97 5.23
C ILE A 392 -7.44 -20.97 3.77
N ASP A 393 -8.16 -20.27 2.91
CA ASP A 393 -7.84 -20.13 1.50
C ASP A 393 -6.45 -19.53 1.29
N PHE A 394 -6.16 -18.46 2.01
CA PHE A 394 -4.87 -17.80 1.95
C PHE A 394 -3.74 -18.71 2.50
N ALA A 395 -3.98 -19.38 3.62
CA ALA A 395 -3.05 -20.31 4.22
C ALA A 395 -2.69 -21.47 3.26
N LEU A 396 -3.70 -22.04 2.59
CA LEU A 396 -3.51 -23.09 1.58
C LEU A 396 -2.63 -22.62 0.42
N GLN A 397 -2.89 -21.43 -0.12
CA GLN A 397 -2.13 -20.88 -1.26
C GLN A 397 -0.71 -20.46 -0.89
N THR A 398 -0.44 -20.18 0.39
CA THR A 398 0.92 -19.87 0.88
C THR A 398 1.69 -21.12 1.32
N GLY A 399 1.10 -22.30 1.20
CA GLY A 399 1.73 -23.58 1.54
C GLY A 399 1.82 -23.83 3.05
N MET A 400 0.83 -23.35 3.82
CA MET A 400 0.70 -23.68 5.24
C MET A 400 0.46 -25.20 5.42
N SER A 401 1.11 -25.81 6.42
CA SER A 401 0.95 -27.23 6.74
C SER A 401 -0.43 -27.54 7.32
N THR A 402 -0.95 -28.75 7.07
CA THR A 402 -2.25 -29.24 7.58
C THR A 402 -2.43 -29.04 9.08
N GLN A 403 -1.39 -29.30 9.89
CA GLN A 403 -1.43 -29.09 11.33
C GLN A 403 -1.72 -27.63 11.73
N ASN A 404 -1.19 -26.66 10.99
CA ASN A 404 -1.39 -25.23 11.26
C ASN A 404 -2.71 -24.72 10.68
N LEU A 405 -3.22 -25.36 9.62
CA LEU A 405 -4.57 -25.10 9.11
C LEU A 405 -5.64 -25.47 10.14
N ALA A 406 -5.43 -26.53 10.93
CA ALA A 406 -6.35 -26.92 12.00
C ALA A 406 -6.53 -25.79 13.05
N SER A 407 -5.50 -24.99 13.35
CA SER A 407 -5.65 -23.86 14.28
C SER A 407 -6.53 -22.71 13.76
N LEU A 408 -6.80 -22.68 12.45
CA LEU A 408 -7.75 -21.75 11.84
C LEU A 408 -9.18 -22.32 11.81
N ARG A 409 -9.34 -23.62 12.09
CA ARG A 409 -10.63 -24.33 12.13
C ARG A 409 -11.09 -24.47 13.58
N GLY A 410 -12.03 -23.63 14.02
CA GLY A 410 -12.59 -23.70 15.37
C GLY A 410 -13.76 -22.74 15.58
N PRO A 411 -14.58 -22.96 16.64
CA PRO A 411 -15.77 -22.15 16.93
C PRO A 411 -15.44 -20.70 17.34
N GLY A 412 -14.16 -20.34 17.46
CA GLY A 412 -13.71 -18.96 17.61
C GLY A 412 -12.23 -18.85 17.23
N LEU A 413 -11.90 -17.84 16.42
CA LEU A 413 -10.53 -17.54 16.01
C LEU A 413 -9.90 -16.58 17.00
N LEU A 414 -8.74 -16.97 17.54
CA LEU A 414 -7.86 -16.05 18.25
C LEU A 414 -7.01 -15.29 17.22
N LEU A 415 -6.98 -13.97 17.34
CA LEU A 415 -6.36 -13.05 16.38
C LEU A 415 -4.94 -12.64 16.75
N HIS A 416 -4.51 -12.91 17.99
CA HIS A 416 -3.16 -12.63 18.43
C HIS A 416 -2.18 -13.27 17.44
N HIS A 417 -1.21 -12.48 16.98
CA HIS A 417 -0.19 -12.89 16.02
C HIS A 417 -0.67 -13.28 14.63
N LEU A 418 -1.96 -13.14 14.30
CA LEU A 418 -2.48 -13.48 12.97
C LEU A 418 -1.60 -12.91 11.85
N HIS A 419 -1.33 -11.60 11.88
CA HIS A 419 -0.50 -10.95 10.87
C HIS A 419 0.97 -11.40 10.93
N ASN A 420 1.52 -11.66 12.11
CA ASN A 420 2.89 -12.17 12.25
C ASN A 420 3.02 -13.56 11.61
N TYR A 421 2.03 -14.44 11.82
CA TYR A 421 1.97 -15.76 11.20
C TYR A 421 1.95 -15.64 9.68
N PHE A 422 1.00 -14.91 9.12
CA PHE A 422 0.91 -14.73 7.67
C PHE A 422 2.14 -14.02 7.07
N GLU A 423 2.76 -13.08 7.77
CA GLU A 423 4.02 -12.47 7.32
C GLU A 423 5.15 -13.48 7.22
N ASN A 424 5.24 -14.40 8.19
CA ASN A 424 6.23 -15.46 8.21
C ASN A 424 6.00 -16.49 7.09
N TYR A 425 4.74 -16.87 6.84
CA TYR A 425 4.39 -17.73 5.71
C TYR A 425 4.71 -17.09 4.37
N LEU A 426 4.34 -15.82 4.16
CA LEU A 426 4.68 -15.10 2.94
C LEU A 426 6.20 -14.93 2.77
N MET A 427 6.93 -14.70 3.86
CA MET A 427 8.39 -14.66 3.83
C MET A 427 8.95 -16.01 3.36
N ASN A 428 8.54 -17.11 3.99
CA ASN A 428 8.96 -18.44 3.56
C ASN A 428 8.55 -18.75 2.12
N PHE A 429 7.36 -18.31 1.69
CA PHE A 429 6.86 -18.45 0.32
C PHE A 429 7.75 -17.70 -0.69
N PHE A 430 8.09 -16.43 -0.44
CA PHE A 430 8.85 -15.61 -1.37
C PHE A 430 10.37 -15.86 -1.35
N PHE A 431 10.91 -16.44 -0.30
CA PHE A 431 12.35 -16.76 -0.19
C PHE A 431 12.69 -18.24 -0.37
N HIS A 432 11.69 -19.14 -0.44
CA HIS A 432 11.89 -20.56 -0.76
C HIS A 432 10.99 -20.94 -1.95
N LEU A 433 11.46 -20.63 -3.15
CA LEU A 433 10.69 -20.67 -4.39
C LEU A 433 10.79 -22.04 -5.08
N PRO A 434 9.74 -22.55 -5.77
CA PRO A 434 9.82 -23.82 -6.50
C PRO A 434 10.80 -23.74 -7.67
N ILE A 435 11.76 -24.66 -7.76
CA ILE A 435 12.78 -24.69 -8.83
C ILE A 435 12.15 -24.76 -10.23
N ALA A 436 11.01 -25.46 -10.36
CA ALA A 436 10.26 -25.55 -11.61
C ALA A 436 9.82 -24.18 -12.19
N LEU A 437 9.72 -23.16 -11.34
CA LEU A 437 9.31 -21.81 -11.72
C LEU A 437 10.48 -20.84 -11.87
N ALA A 438 11.73 -21.32 -11.86
CA ALA A 438 12.90 -20.47 -12.05
C ALA A 438 12.80 -19.65 -13.35
N ALA A 439 13.34 -18.44 -13.32
CA ALA A 439 13.23 -17.47 -14.40
C ALA A 439 14.59 -16.89 -14.78
N LYS A 440 14.63 -16.12 -15.87
CA LYS A 440 15.82 -15.37 -16.33
C LYS A 440 15.56 -13.87 -16.20
N ASP A 441 16.64 -13.09 -16.24
CA ASP A 441 16.54 -11.63 -16.36
C ASP A 441 15.78 -11.27 -17.65
N GLY A 442 14.96 -10.22 -17.60
CA GLY A 442 14.23 -9.74 -18.78
C GLY A 442 13.06 -8.84 -18.44
N SER A 443 12.15 -8.64 -19.38
CA SER A 443 11.01 -7.72 -19.22
C SER A 443 9.64 -8.42 -19.23
N GLY A 444 9.66 -9.75 -19.07
CA GLY A 444 8.50 -10.66 -18.92
C GLY A 444 8.20 -11.50 -20.18
N SER A 445 7.58 -12.69 -20.05
CA SER A 445 6.85 -13.39 -21.13
C SER A 445 6.19 -14.68 -20.59
N ASP A 446 5.05 -14.53 -19.89
CA ASP A 446 4.29 -15.66 -19.31
C ASP A 446 2.78 -15.39 -19.26
N SER A 447 2.29 -14.34 -19.90
CA SER A 447 0.86 -13.98 -19.90
C SER A 447 0.45 -13.40 -21.23
N ASP A 448 0.99 -13.97 -22.30
CA ASP A 448 0.54 -13.69 -23.65
C ASP A 448 -0.75 -14.50 -23.84
N CYS A 449 -1.80 -13.84 -24.33
CA CYS A 449 -3.11 -14.46 -24.48
C CYS A 449 -3.84 -13.80 -25.64
N GLU A 450 -4.54 -14.61 -26.41
CA GLU A 450 -5.45 -14.21 -27.46
C GLU A 450 -6.84 -14.71 -27.08
N ALA A 451 -7.86 -13.86 -27.20
CA ALA A 451 -9.24 -14.19 -26.90
C ALA A 451 -10.16 -13.53 -27.94
N SER A 452 -11.27 -14.20 -28.25
CA SER A 452 -12.41 -13.58 -28.91
C SER A 452 -13.44 -13.21 -27.85
N ILE A 453 -13.90 -11.96 -27.83
CA ILE A 453 -14.83 -11.48 -26.80
C ILE A 453 -16.05 -10.85 -27.44
N ASP A 454 -17.23 -11.27 -27.01
CA ASP A 454 -18.50 -10.70 -27.48
C ASP A 454 -18.67 -9.28 -26.93
N ILE A 455 -18.77 -8.31 -27.82
CA ILE A 455 -18.90 -6.89 -27.50
C ILE A 455 -20.33 -6.36 -27.68
N SER A 456 -21.23 -7.08 -28.35
CA SER A 456 -22.65 -6.72 -28.40
C SER A 456 -23.54 -7.95 -28.23
N ASP A 457 -24.80 -7.72 -27.86
CA ASP A 457 -25.82 -8.78 -27.81
C ASP A 457 -26.16 -9.29 -29.23
N ASP A 458 -25.75 -8.55 -30.26
CA ASP A 458 -25.93 -8.85 -31.69
C ASP A 458 -24.78 -9.72 -32.27
N GLN A 459 -24.06 -10.47 -31.42
CA GLN A 459 -22.96 -11.37 -31.80
C GLN A 459 -21.70 -10.71 -32.42
N GLU A 460 -21.46 -9.41 -32.19
CA GLU A 460 -20.20 -8.81 -32.60
C GLU A 460 -19.06 -9.36 -31.73
N THR A 461 -18.13 -10.08 -32.37
CA THR A 461 -16.95 -10.68 -31.73
C THR A 461 -15.73 -9.81 -31.97
N LEU A 462 -15.04 -9.45 -30.89
CA LEU A 462 -13.78 -8.71 -30.95
C LEU A 462 -12.60 -9.65 -30.67
N ALA A 463 -11.69 -9.78 -31.64
CA ALA A 463 -10.39 -10.38 -31.40
C ALA A 463 -9.52 -9.45 -30.55
N VAL A 464 -9.04 -9.95 -29.42
CA VAL A 464 -8.19 -9.21 -28.48
C VAL A 464 -6.89 -9.97 -28.26
N PHE A 465 -5.79 -9.29 -28.55
CA PHE A 465 -4.44 -9.77 -28.31
C PHE A 465 -3.88 -9.07 -27.09
N SER A 466 -3.26 -9.84 -26.20
CA SER A 466 -2.73 -9.30 -24.95
C SER A 466 -1.33 -9.77 -24.66
N LYS A 467 -0.52 -8.83 -24.17
CA LYS A 467 0.86 -9.06 -23.71
C LYS A 467 1.10 -8.32 -22.40
N LYS A 468 2.17 -8.72 -21.71
CA LYS A 468 2.49 -8.21 -20.38
C LYS A 468 3.97 -7.89 -20.24
N PHE A 469 4.25 -6.67 -19.81
CA PHE A 469 5.58 -6.13 -19.61
C PHE A 469 5.82 -5.79 -18.14
N ILE A 470 7.06 -6.00 -17.68
CA ILE A 470 7.47 -5.72 -16.30
C ILE A 470 8.61 -4.73 -16.25
N THR A 471 8.46 -3.78 -15.33
CA THR A 471 9.44 -2.76 -15.02
C THR A 471 9.63 -2.65 -13.50
N ALA A 472 10.55 -1.79 -13.08
CA ALA A 472 10.94 -1.61 -11.69
C ALA A 472 9.78 -1.27 -10.75
N THR A 473 8.79 -0.46 -11.17
CA THR A 473 7.79 0.11 -10.25
C THR A 473 6.49 0.51 -10.93
N GLY A 474 5.41 0.66 -10.16
CA GLY A 474 4.12 1.14 -10.69
C GLY A 474 4.19 2.53 -11.34
N MET A 475 4.93 3.48 -10.74
CA MET A 475 5.13 4.81 -11.35
C MET A 475 5.92 4.72 -12.66
N ARG A 476 6.95 3.87 -12.71
CA ARG A 476 7.68 3.61 -13.95
C ARG A 476 6.77 2.97 -15.00
N ALA A 477 5.87 2.07 -14.61
CA ALA A 477 4.88 1.47 -15.51
C ALA A 477 3.95 2.54 -16.13
N ILE A 478 3.48 3.50 -15.33
CA ILE A 478 2.71 4.67 -15.82
C ILE A 478 3.51 5.46 -16.85
N GLN A 479 4.77 5.77 -16.56
CA GLN A 479 5.64 6.53 -17.49
C GLN A 479 5.94 5.75 -18.77
N MET A 480 6.16 4.44 -18.67
CA MET A 480 6.38 3.55 -19.82
C MET A 480 5.12 3.49 -20.69
N ALA A 481 3.93 3.35 -20.09
CA ALA A 481 2.66 3.39 -20.80
C ALA A 481 2.45 4.72 -21.55
N TYR A 482 2.79 5.84 -20.91
CA TYR A 482 2.74 7.15 -21.57
C TYR A 482 3.68 7.24 -22.77
N ALA A 483 4.94 6.83 -22.59
CA ALA A 483 5.96 6.90 -23.63
C ALA A 483 5.55 6.10 -24.89
N ILE A 484 5.12 4.86 -24.72
CA ILE A 484 4.72 4.02 -25.86
C ILE A 484 3.42 4.47 -26.50
N ALA A 485 2.48 5.02 -25.71
CA ALA A 485 1.23 5.56 -26.26
C ALA A 485 1.53 6.75 -27.17
N ARG A 486 2.46 7.64 -26.77
CA ARG A 486 2.94 8.73 -27.62
C ARG A 486 3.62 8.21 -28.88
N MET A 487 4.57 7.27 -28.74
CA MET A 487 5.27 6.68 -29.90
C MET A 487 4.30 6.05 -30.88
N TYR A 488 3.27 5.34 -30.39
CA TYR A 488 2.24 4.74 -31.23
C TYR A 488 1.48 5.79 -32.04
N LEU A 489 1.03 6.87 -31.40
CA LEU A 489 0.33 7.97 -32.08
C LEU A 489 1.21 8.67 -33.12
N ILE A 490 2.50 8.86 -32.81
CA ILE A 490 3.43 9.53 -33.73
C ILE A 490 3.77 8.64 -34.93
N GLU A 491 4.14 7.39 -34.69
CA GLU A 491 4.68 6.53 -35.75
C GLU A 491 3.59 5.82 -36.57
N LYS A 492 2.49 5.40 -35.93
CA LYS A 492 1.40 4.66 -36.61
C LYS A 492 0.30 5.58 -37.10
N HIS A 493 0.07 6.70 -36.40
CA HIS A 493 -0.96 7.67 -36.76
C HIS A 493 -0.41 9.00 -37.29
N GLN A 494 0.91 9.13 -37.45
CA GLN A 494 1.57 10.29 -38.05
C GLN A 494 1.22 11.63 -37.36
N MET A 495 1.03 11.59 -36.03
CA MET A 495 0.61 12.76 -35.26
C MET A 495 1.80 13.62 -34.84
N ASP A 496 1.62 14.95 -34.89
CA ASP A 496 2.59 15.90 -34.35
C ASP A 496 2.67 15.77 -32.82
N THR A 497 3.90 15.76 -32.29
CA THR A 497 4.18 15.70 -30.85
C THR A 497 3.51 16.82 -30.06
N LEU A 498 3.36 18.01 -30.65
CA LEU A 498 2.73 19.17 -30.02
C LEU A 498 1.20 19.02 -29.90
N GLU A 499 0.61 18.11 -30.68
CA GLU A 499 -0.83 17.84 -30.70
C GLU A 499 -1.21 16.68 -29.76
N ILE A 500 -0.23 16.07 -29.08
CA ILE A 500 -0.46 14.97 -28.13
C ILE A 500 -0.38 15.51 -26.70
N SER A 501 -1.55 15.67 -26.08
CA SER A 501 -1.70 16.01 -24.67
C SER A 501 -1.99 14.77 -23.82
N PHE A 502 -2.06 14.92 -22.49
CA PHE A 502 -2.56 13.89 -21.59
C PHE A 502 -3.52 14.49 -20.56
N ASN A 503 -4.38 13.65 -19.99
CA ASN A 503 -5.25 14.01 -18.86
C ASN A 503 -5.12 12.98 -17.75
N ALA A 504 -4.71 13.41 -16.55
CA ALA A 504 -4.53 12.57 -15.37
C ALA A 504 -5.32 13.06 -14.14
N GLN A 505 -6.40 13.83 -14.34
CA GLN A 505 -7.15 14.48 -13.24
C GLN A 505 -7.64 13.51 -12.14
N ASN A 506 -7.91 12.27 -12.50
CA ASN A 506 -8.43 11.25 -11.57
C ASN A 506 -7.39 10.16 -11.23
N MET A 507 -6.11 10.44 -11.47
CA MET A 507 -5.01 9.54 -11.10
C MET A 507 -4.45 9.89 -9.72
N TYR A 508 -3.52 9.07 -9.23
CA TYR A 508 -2.72 9.39 -8.04
C TYR A 508 -2.03 10.76 -8.21
N TYR A 509 -2.00 11.58 -7.16
CA TYR A 509 -1.58 13.00 -7.21
C TYR A 509 -0.17 13.26 -7.78
N GLU A 510 0.70 12.26 -7.80
CA GLU A 510 2.06 12.36 -8.36
C GLU A 510 2.09 12.15 -9.89
N THR A 511 1.00 11.63 -10.47
CA THR A 511 0.95 11.19 -11.88
C THR A 511 1.12 12.34 -12.84
N ASP A 512 0.40 13.45 -12.64
CA ASP A 512 0.48 14.62 -13.52
C ASP A 512 1.92 15.12 -13.62
N GLU A 513 2.57 15.33 -12.47
CA GLU A 513 3.97 15.76 -12.44
C GLU A 513 4.93 14.71 -13.02
N ALA A 514 4.67 13.41 -12.81
CA ALA A 514 5.48 12.31 -13.36
C ALA A 514 5.46 12.21 -14.89
N LEU A 515 4.38 12.71 -15.51
CA LEU A 515 4.17 12.70 -16.97
C LEU A 515 4.57 14.03 -17.63
N THR A 516 4.89 15.08 -16.87
CA THR A 516 5.47 16.31 -17.43
C THR A 516 6.84 16.08 -18.07
N GLU A 517 7.26 16.96 -18.98
CA GLU A 517 8.56 16.89 -19.69
C GLU A 517 9.78 16.73 -18.76
N LYS A 518 9.67 17.21 -17.52
CA LYS A 518 10.73 17.11 -16.51
C LYS A 518 11.01 15.68 -16.06
N HIS A 519 10.01 14.80 -16.13
CA HIS A 519 10.04 13.46 -15.54
C HIS A 519 9.67 12.34 -16.52
N ALA A 520 8.97 12.66 -17.60
CA ALA A 520 8.58 11.73 -18.65
C ALA A 520 9.80 11.04 -19.29
N ILE A 521 9.56 9.86 -19.84
CA ILE A 521 10.58 9.13 -20.60
C ILE A 521 10.77 9.84 -21.94
N PRO A 522 11.99 10.27 -22.29
CA PRO A 522 12.25 10.84 -23.60
C PRO A 522 12.02 9.78 -24.69
N ILE A 523 11.33 10.19 -25.75
CA ILE A 523 11.09 9.38 -26.95
C ILE A 523 11.93 9.95 -28.08
N SER A 524 12.64 9.08 -28.79
CA SER A 524 13.44 9.47 -29.97
C SER A 524 12.59 9.23 -31.20
N VAL A 525 11.92 10.28 -31.68
CA VAL A 525 11.07 10.23 -32.88
C VAL A 525 11.65 11.16 -33.93
N THR A 526 11.88 10.62 -35.13
CA THR A 526 12.22 11.44 -36.31
C THR A 526 11.03 12.35 -36.63
N GLU A 527 11.22 13.66 -36.48
CA GLU A 527 10.23 14.68 -36.86
C GLU A 527 9.87 14.54 -38.34
N LYS A 528 8.78 13.83 -38.64
CA LYS A 528 8.12 13.92 -39.93
C LYS A 528 6.93 14.86 -39.74
N ARG A 529 6.91 15.97 -40.48
CA ARG A 529 5.77 16.90 -40.49
C ARG A 529 4.53 16.18 -41.04
N THR A 530 3.50 15.98 -40.22
CA THR A 530 2.21 15.44 -40.68
C THR A 530 1.00 15.93 -39.86
N VAL A 531 -0.12 16.08 -40.57
CA VAL A 531 -1.51 16.51 -40.22
C VAL A 531 -1.66 17.49 -39.06
N ARG A 532 -1.61 18.79 -39.35
CA ARG A 532 -2.15 19.85 -38.46
C ARG A 532 -3.68 19.70 -38.34
N GLY A 533 -4.21 19.70 -37.12
CA GLY A 533 -5.64 19.97 -36.89
C GLY A 533 -6.43 18.94 -36.04
N LYS A 534 -5.82 17.88 -35.51
CA LYS A 534 -6.50 16.95 -34.59
C LYS A 534 -5.67 16.71 -33.32
N GLN A 535 -5.95 17.49 -32.28
CA GLN A 535 -5.43 17.23 -30.94
C GLN A 535 -5.88 15.86 -30.45
N GLN A 536 -4.95 15.07 -29.94
CA GLN A 536 -5.21 13.86 -29.17
C GLN A 536 -4.94 14.11 -27.70
N CYS A 537 -5.72 13.45 -26.86
CA CYS A 537 -5.49 13.43 -25.42
C CYS A 537 -5.35 11.98 -24.96
N ILE A 538 -4.17 11.60 -24.50
CA ILE A 538 -3.98 10.30 -23.85
C ILE A 538 -4.59 10.41 -22.45
N GLY A 539 -5.75 9.80 -22.28
CA GLY A 539 -6.42 9.77 -20.99
C GLY A 539 -5.82 8.71 -20.05
N PHE A 540 -5.49 9.14 -18.84
CA PHE A 540 -5.06 8.31 -17.71
C PHE A 540 -6.15 8.31 -16.65
N PHE A 541 -6.59 7.12 -16.25
CA PHE A 541 -7.65 7.00 -15.26
C PHE A 541 -7.39 5.88 -14.27
N ASP A 542 -7.64 6.17 -13.00
CA ASP A 542 -7.70 5.16 -11.96
C ASP A 542 -9.10 4.56 -11.96
N GLN A 543 -9.19 3.27 -12.27
CA GLN A 543 -10.46 2.55 -12.36
C GLN A 543 -11.24 2.61 -11.03
N ASN A 544 -10.53 2.67 -9.90
CA ASN A 544 -11.13 2.77 -8.58
C ASN A 544 -10.76 4.11 -7.92
N HIS A 545 -10.66 5.19 -8.70
CA HIS A 545 -10.42 6.53 -8.17
C HIS A 545 -11.34 6.81 -6.98
N CYS A 546 -10.78 7.28 -5.88
CA CYS A 546 -11.54 7.66 -4.71
C CYS A 546 -11.01 8.97 -4.16
N ASN A 547 -11.93 9.87 -3.81
CA ASN A 547 -11.65 11.07 -3.07
C ASN A 547 -12.62 11.19 -1.89
N ALA A 548 -12.26 11.98 -0.89
CA ALA A 548 -13.09 12.12 0.31
C ALA A 548 -14.36 12.95 0.07
N SER A 549 -14.48 13.64 -1.07
CA SER A 549 -15.57 14.59 -1.36
C SER A 549 -16.81 13.97 -2.03
N GLN A 550 -16.90 12.64 -2.15
CA GLN A 550 -18.03 11.94 -2.82
C GLN A 550 -18.42 12.52 -4.18
N SER A 551 -17.46 13.11 -4.91
CA SER A 551 -17.75 13.63 -6.23
C SER A 551 -18.25 12.50 -7.13
N GLU A 552 -19.13 12.81 -8.09
CA GLU A 552 -19.55 11.83 -9.09
C GLU A 552 -18.35 11.05 -9.64
N ALA A 553 -18.57 9.77 -9.95
CA ALA A 553 -17.58 8.91 -10.59
C ALA A 553 -16.86 9.68 -11.71
N PRO A 554 -15.54 9.52 -11.84
CA PRO A 554 -14.83 10.06 -12.98
C PRO A 554 -15.58 9.73 -14.28
N LYS A 555 -16.22 10.73 -14.89
CA LYS A 555 -16.69 10.57 -16.26
C LYS A 555 -15.43 10.52 -17.10
N TYR A 556 -15.08 9.32 -17.57
CA TYR A 556 -14.00 9.13 -18.52
C TYR A 556 -14.29 10.01 -19.74
N LYS A 557 -13.71 11.21 -19.80
CA LYS A 557 -13.93 12.14 -20.91
C LYS A 557 -13.08 11.68 -22.07
N PHE A 558 -13.66 10.81 -22.88
CA PHE A 558 -13.05 10.30 -24.11
C PHE A 558 -13.24 11.31 -25.26
N GLY A 559 -12.15 11.67 -25.92
CA GLY A 559 -12.20 12.28 -27.24
C GLY A 559 -12.82 11.30 -28.25
N ARG A 560 -13.60 11.82 -29.22
CA ARG A 560 -14.21 10.99 -30.27
C ARG A 560 -13.18 10.27 -31.15
N ASN A 561 -11.93 10.75 -31.14
CA ASN A 561 -10.85 10.26 -31.99
C ASN A 561 -9.79 9.48 -31.20
N ASP A 562 -9.97 9.24 -29.90
CA ASP A 562 -8.92 8.64 -29.06
C ASP A 562 -8.58 7.22 -29.52
N LYS A 563 -7.28 6.97 -29.77
CA LYS A 563 -6.77 5.67 -30.26
C LYS A 563 -6.19 4.78 -29.17
N VAL A 564 -5.67 5.40 -28.11
CA VAL A 564 -4.98 4.72 -27.01
C VAL A 564 -5.50 5.24 -25.68
N PHE A 565 -5.59 4.34 -24.71
CA PHE A 565 -6.07 4.64 -23.36
C PHE A 565 -5.19 3.98 -22.30
N VAL A 566 -5.05 4.62 -21.12
CA VAL A 566 -4.29 4.06 -20.00
C VAL A 566 -5.15 3.97 -18.74
N LEU A 567 -5.28 2.75 -18.20
CA LEU A 567 -6.01 2.43 -16.97
C LEU A 567 -5.06 2.04 -15.84
N ASP A 568 -5.10 2.73 -14.70
CA ASP A 568 -4.57 2.16 -13.46
C ASP A 568 -5.59 1.19 -12.87
N ILE A 569 -5.16 -0.06 -12.76
CA ILE A 569 -5.97 -1.21 -12.33
C ILE A 569 -5.49 -1.78 -10.99
N THR A 570 -4.61 -1.06 -10.28
CA THR A 570 -3.94 -1.59 -9.09
C THR A 570 -4.91 -2.02 -7.97
N SER A 571 -6.10 -1.45 -7.95
CA SER A 571 -7.14 -1.72 -6.94
C SER A 571 -8.31 -2.53 -7.51
N SER A 572 -8.20 -3.03 -8.74
CA SER A 572 -9.29 -3.65 -9.49
C SER A 572 -9.16 -5.17 -9.51
N THR A 573 -10.26 -5.87 -9.28
CA THR A 573 -10.39 -7.33 -9.50
C THR A 573 -10.28 -7.65 -10.99
N THR A 574 -9.92 -8.88 -11.35
CA THR A 574 -9.82 -9.28 -12.77
C THR A 574 -11.12 -9.04 -13.52
N LYS A 575 -12.27 -9.30 -12.89
CA LYS A 575 -13.59 -9.07 -13.47
C LYS A 575 -13.90 -7.59 -13.69
N GLU A 576 -13.58 -6.73 -12.73
CA GLU A 576 -13.75 -5.29 -12.90
C GLU A 576 -12.90 -4.78 -14.07
N ILE A 577 -11.65 -5.24 -14.20
CA ILE A 577 -10.77 -4.89 -15.32
C ILE A 577 -11.42 -5.34 -16.63
N GLY A 578 -11.83 -6.60 -16.74
CA GLY A 578 -12.46 -7.14 -17.96
C GLY A 578 -13.71 -6.38 -18.37
N LYS A 579 -14.61 -6.09 -17.42
CA LYS A 579 -15.81 -5.26 -17.67
C LYS A 579 -15.47 -3.86 -18.17
N GLN A 580 -14.43 -3.24 -17.63
CA GLN A 580 -13.99 -1.92 -18.06
C GLN A 580 -13.39 -1.95 -19.47
N LEU A 581 -12.60 -2.97 -19.81
CA LEU A 581 -12.07 -3.16 -21.16
C LEU A 581 -13.22 -3.27 -22.18
N LEU A 582 -14.22 -4.11 -21.90
CA LEU A 582 -15.38 -4.28 -22.77
C LEU A 582 -16.19 -3.00 -22.91
N SER A 583 -16.54 -2.35 -21.80
CA SER A 583 -17.27 -1.08 -21.82
C SER A 583 -16.53 -0.01 -22.64
N SER A 584 -15.20 0.07 -22.51
CA SER A 584 -14.37 0.99 -23.28
C SER A 584 -14.45 0.72 -24.79
N TRP A 585 -14.37 -0.53 -25.25
CA TRP A 585 -14.52 -0.83 -26.68
C TRP A 585 -15.95 -0.66 -27.20
N LYS A 586 -16.97 -1.03 -26.42
CA LYS A 586 -18.38 -0.84 -26.78
C LYS A 586 -18.71 0.64 -26.98
N THR A 587 -18.25 1.49 -26.06
CA THR A 587 -18.52 2.94 -26.10
C THR A 587 -17.59 3.69 -27.05
N ARG A 588 -16.48 3.07 -27.49
CA ARG A 588 -15.49 3.65 -28.40
C ARG A 588 -14.99 2.63 -29.43
N PRO A 589 -15.75 2.39 -30.52
CA PRO A 589 -15.33 1.48 -31.59
C PRO A 589 -14.02 1.89 -32.29
N GLY A 590 -13.62 3.16 -32.21
CA GLY A 590 -12.37 3.66 -32.78
C GLY A 590 -11.11 3.41 -31.95
N LEU A 591 -11.25 2.87 -30.73
CA LEU A 591 -10.15 2.59 -29.80
C LEU A 591 -9.39 1.33 -30.24
N GLU A 592 -8.09 1.45 -30.46
CA GLU A 592 -7.25 0.37 -30.97
C GLU A 592 -6.49 -0.35 -29.86
N VAL A 593 -6.12 0.39 -28.81
CA VAL A 593 -5.25 -0.07 -27.73
C VAL A 593 -5.76 0.39 -26.37
N ILE A 594 -5.84 -0.54 -25.42
CA ILE A 594 -5.96 -0.23 -24.00
C ILE A 594 -4.72 -0.74 -23.29
N LEU A 595 -3.99 0.17 -22.66
CA LEU A 595 -2.89 -0.14 -21.76
C LEU A 595 -3.44 -0.17 -20.33
N THR A 596 -3.12 -1.19 -19.56
CA THR A 596 -3.37 -1.18 -18.13
C THR A 596 -2.06 -1.16 -17.36
N VAL A 597 -2.02 -0.40 -16.28
CA VAL A 597 -0.87 -0.27 -15.39
C VAL A 597 -1.25 -0.73 -14.00
N SER A 598 -0.37 -1.50 -13.38
CA SER A 598 -0.52 -1.85 -11.96
C SER A 598 0.80 -1.72 -11.23
N SER A 599 0.73 -1.29 -9.97
CA SER A 599 1.82 -1.49 -9.04
C SER A 599 1.77 -2.94 -8.58
N GLY A 600 2.82 -3.70 -8.86
CA GLY A 600 2.98 -5.10 -8.42
C GLY A 600 3.05 -5.28 -6.91
N LEU A 601 3.16 -4.19 -6.16
CA LEU A 601 2.98 -4.15 -4.70
C LEU A 601 1.51 -4.42 -4.34
N LYS A 602 1.20 -4.78 -3.08
CA LYS A 602 -0.15 -5.00 -2.53
C LYS A 602 -0.67 -6.44 -2.71
N ASN A 603 -1.91 -6.59 -3.15
CA ASN A 603 -2.63 -7.86 -3.27
C ASN A 603 -2.01 -8.77 -4.34
N GLU A 604 -1.26 -8.22 -5.31
CA GLU A 604 -0.54 -9.02 -6.32
C GLU A 604 0.52 -9.98 -5.73
N GLN A 605 0.85 -9.81 -4.44
CA GLN A 605 1.81 -10.61 -3.68
C GLN A 605 1.21 -11.11 -2.35
N GLY A 606 -0.10 -11.34 -2.29
CA GLY A 606 -0.78 -11.79 -1.07
C GLY A 606 -0.62 -10.79 0.07
N MET A 607 -0.75 -9.48 -0.21
CA MET A 607 -0.57 -8.40 0.77
C MET A 607 0.85 -8.28 1.35
N SER A 608 1.82 -8.95 0.71
CA SER A 608 3.23 -8.74 0.98
C SER A 608 3.83 -7.64 0.09
N ASP A 609 5.09 -7.33 0.35
CA ASP A 609 5.85 -6.27 -0.31
C ASP A 609 7.32 -6.69 -0.28
N TYR A 610 7.58 -7.89 -0.83
CA TYR A 610 8.92 -8.46 -0.96
C TYR A 610 9.47 -8.22 -2.37
N ASN A 611 8.61 -8.03 -3.36
CA ASN A 611 9.02 -7.85 -4.74
C ASN A 611 8.51 -6.52 -5.32
N PRO A 612 9.30 -5.44 -5.32
CA PRO A 612 8.90 -4.21 -5.99
C PRO A 612 8.98 -4.35 -7.51
N TYR A 613 7.83 -4.21 -8.17
CA TYR A 613 7.71 -4.14 -9.63
C TYR A 613 6.49 -3.31 -10.06
N GLY A 614 6.45 -2.95 -11.34
CA GLY A 614 5.26 -2.44 -12.01
C GLY A 614 4.94 -3.29 -13.24
N THR A 615 3.67 -3.34 -13.60
CA THR A 615 3.20 -4.08 -14.77
C THR A 615 2.55 -3.12 -15.76
N VAL A 616 2.90 -3.24 -17.04
CA VAL A 616 2.10 -2.72 -18.15
C VAL A 616 1.49 -3.92 -18.88
N ARG A 617 0.17 -3.98 -19.00
CA ARG A 617 -0.52 -4.95 -19.87
C ARG A 617 -1.02 -4.22 -21.10
N ILE A 618 -0.82 -4.84 -22.25
CA ILE A 618 -1.26 -4.34 -23.54
C ILE A 618 -2.47 -5.18 -23.91
N PHE A 619 -3.58 -4.52 -24.28
CA PHE A 619 -4.73 -5.14 -24.91
C PHE A 619 -4.97 -4.41 -26.23
N ALA A 620 -4.85 -5.11 -27.36
CA ALA A 620 -4.93 -4.52 -28.69
C ALA A 620 -5.81 -5.36 -29.61
N ARG A 621 -6.42 -4.71 -30.61
CA ARG A 621 -7.26 -5.37 -31.63
C ARG A 621 -6.48 -6.12 -32.71
N SER A 622 -5.16 -5.90 -32.78
CA SER A 622 -4.27 -6.55 -33.75
C SER A 622 -3.04 -7.09 -33.02
N ARG A 623 -2.59 -8.26 -33.46
CA ARG A 623 -1.36 -8.90 -32.98
C ARG A 623 -0.15 -8.05 -33.30
N GLU A 624 -0.08 -7.50 -34.51
CA GLU A 624 1.00 -6.64 -34.97
C GLU A 624 1.14 -5.40 -34.07
N VAL A 625 0.02 -4.76 -33.71
CA VAL A 625 0.02 -3.61 -32.79
C VAL A 625 0.48 -4.02 -31.39
N CYS A 626 -0.03 -5.14 -30.86
CA CYS A 626 0.35 -5.65 -29.55
C CYS A 626 1.86 -5.95 -29.47
N ASP A 627 2.38 -6.63 -30.48
CA ASP A 627 3.79 -7.02 -30.58
C ASP A 627 4.69 -5.80 -30.74
N TRP A 628 4.29 -4.84 -31.57
CA TRP A 628 5.03 -3.59 -31.75
C TRP A 628 5.14 -2.81 -30.43
N LEU A 629 4.02 -2.62 -29.71
CA LEU A 629 4.02 -1.93 -28.42
C LEU A 629 4.91 -2.62 -27.38
N TYR A 630 4.84 -3.95 -27.32
CA TYR A 630 5.69 -4.73 -26.42
C TYR A 630 7.19 -4.55 -26.76
N LEU A 631 7.55 -4.59 -28.05
CA LEU A 631 8.93 -4.35 -28.48
C LEU A 631 9.41 -2.93 -28.14
N GLN A 632 8.55 -1.92 -28.28
CA GLN A 632 8.89 -0.55 -27.87
C GLN A 632 9.14 -0.43 -26.36
N LEU A 633 8.35 -1.13 -25.52
CA LEU A 633 8.61 -1.20 -24.08
C LEU A 633 9.98 -1.82 -23.79
N VAL A 634 10.32 -2.92 -24.46
CA VAL A 634 11.63 -3.60 -24.32
C VAL A 634 12.76 -2.67 -24.73
N GLN A 635 12.62 -1.95 -25.84
CA GLN A 635 13.61 -0.97 -26.31
C GLN A 635 13.79 0.18 -25.32
N CYS A 636 12.70 0.70 -24.76
CA CYS A 636 12.73 1.79 -23.78
C CYS A 636 13.47 1.42 -22.49
N GLU A 637 13.30 0.19 -21.96
CA GLU A 637 14.08 -0.26 -20.80
C GLU A 637 15.51 -0.67 -21.16
N SER A 638 15.73 -1.20 -22.37
CA SER A 638 17.08 -1.51 -22.85
C SER A 638 17.92 -0.24 -22.99
N ALA A 639 17.34 0.86 -23.47
CA ALA A 639 17.97 2.19 -23.50
C ALA A 639 18.26 2.76 -22.09
N ALA A 640 17.52 2.30 -21.08
CA ALA A 640 17.73 2.66 -19.68
C ALA A 640 18.79 1.79 -18.98
N ASP A 641 19.42 0.86 -19.71
CA ASP A 641 20.26 -0.22 -19.18
C ASP A 641 19.56 -0.97 -18.03
N TYR A 642 18.28 -1.28 -18.23
CA TYR A 642 17.47 -1.95 -17.22
C TYR A 642 16.93 -3.28 -17.72
N LYS A 643 17.21 -4.32 -16.94
CA LYS A 643 16.56 -5.63 -17.03
C LYS A 643 15.99 -5.98 -15.67
N HIS A 644 14.76 -6.47 -15.66
CA HIS A 644 14.17 -6.90 -14.40
C HIS A 644 14.81 -8.23 -13.95
N PRO A 645 15.24 -8.35 -12.68
CA PRO A 645 16.03 -9.51 -12.22
C PRO A 645 15.29 -10.85 -12.28
N ALA A 646 16.02 -11.92 -12.57
CA ALA A 646 15.57 -13.31 -12.61
C ALA A 646 14.88 -13.72 -11.30
N ALA A 647 15.47 -13.35 -10.17
CA ALA A 647 14.92 -13.63 -8.85
C ALA A 647 13.56 -12.95 -8.63
N SER A 648 13.37 -11.74 -9.17
CA SER A 648 12.07 -11.07 -9.15
C SER A 648 11.04 -11.80 -10.01
N HIS A 649 11.41 -12.15 -11.24
CA HIS A 649 10.54 -12.94 -12.13
C HIS A 649 10.15 -14.26 -11.49
N TRP A 650 11.09 -14.93 -10.81
CA TRP A 650 10.83 -16.18 -10.11
C TRP A 650 9.79 -16.00 -8.99
N MET A 651 9.99 -15.02 -8.09
CA MET A 651 9.01 -14.66 -7.04
C MET A 651 7.63 -14.42 -7.64
N ARG A 652 7.57 -13.74 -8.78
CA ARG A 652 6.33 -13.42 -9.46
C ARG A 652 5.67 -14.62 -10.12
N ARG A 653 6.43 -15.51 -10.76
CA ARG A 653 5.90 -16.76 -11.33
C ARG A 653 5.29 -17.62 -10.23
N THR A 654 5.94 -17.67 -9.07
CA THR A 654 5.41 -18.33 -7.86
C THR A 654 4.12 -17.67 -7.37
N ALA A 655 4.07 -16.33 -7.25
CA ALA A 655 2.84 -15.61 -6.87
C ALA A 655 1.69 -15.81 -7.87
N LYS A 656 1.99 -15.82 -9.18
CA LYS A 656 1.01 -16.14 -10.23
C LYS A 656 0.45 -17.55 -10.06
N ALA A 657 1.32 -18.53 -9.82
CA ALA A 657 0.93 -19.93 -9.64
C ALA A 657 0.05 -20.11 -8.39
N ALA A 658 0.34 -19.39 -7.30
CA ALA A 658 -0.47 -19.36 -6.07
C ALA A 658 -1.74 -18.50 -6.15
N GLY A 659 -2.12 -18.02 -7.34
CA GLY A 659 -3.34 -17.24 -7.52
C GLY A 659 -3.30 -15.79 -7.01
N MET A 660 -2.13 -15.29 -6.63
CA MET A 660 -1.96 -13.94 -6.07
C MET A 660 -1.82 -12.86 -7.13
N THR A 661 -1.48 -13.20 -8.38
CA THR A 661 -1.25 -12.21 -9.44
C THR A 661 -2.29 -12.33 -10.56
N PRO A 662 -2.91 -11.23 -11.03
CA PRO A 662 -3.87 -11.27 -12.12
C PRO A 662 -3.21 -11.60 -13.46
N THR A 663 -3.88 -12.45 -14.26
CA THR A 663 -3.44 -12.91 -15.57
C THR A 663 -4.30 -12.33 -16.68
N ASN A 664 -3.73 -12.18 -17.88
CA ASN A 664 -4.48 -11.63 -19.02
C ASN A 664 -5.67 -12.55 -19.39
N ALA A 665 -5.46 -13.87 -19.39
CA ALA A 665 -6.53 -14.84 -19.61
C ALA A 665 -7.70 -14.65 -18.63
N LYS A 666 -7.42 -14.52 -17.33
CA LYS A 666 -8.46 -14.31 -16.32
C LYS A 666 -9.15 -12.95 -16.42
N ILE A 667 -8.46 -11.93 -16.91
CA ILE A 667 -9.05 -10.60 -17.18
C ILE A 667 -10.02 -10.66 -18.37
N LEU A 668 -9.71 -11.46 -19.39
CA LEU A 668 -10.54 -11.58 -20.61
C LEU A 668 -11.67 -12.60 -20.46
N ASP A 669 -11.64 -13.42 -19.42
CA ASP A 669 -12.70 -14.35 -19.00
C ASP A 669 -13.79 -13.63 -18.19
N VAL A 670 -14.58 -12.76 -18.85
CA VAL A 670 -15.49 -11.81 -18.17
C VAL A 670 -16.85 -12.42 -17.77
N TYR A 671 -17.19 -13.61 -18.26
CA TYR A 671 -18.58 -14.10 -18.29
C TYR A 671 -18.95 -15.18 -17.27
N ASP A 672 -18.03 -15.77 -16.49
CA ASP A 672 -18.37 -16.97 -15.71
C ASP A 672 -18.06 -16.88 -14.20
N GLU A 673 -18.89 -16.12 -13.47
CA GLU A 673 -18.78 -15.96 -12.02
C GLU A 673 -19.12 -17.24 -11.24
N TYR A 674 -20.03 -18.06 -11.79
CA TYR A 674 -20.49 -19.29 -11.16
C TYR A 674 -19.49 -20.43 -11.33
N ARG A 675 -18.79 -20.51 -12.46
CA ARG A 675 -17.75 -21.51 -12.69
C ARG A 675 -16.56 -21.36 -11.77
N ASP A 676 -16.09 -20.14 -11.52
CA ASP A 676 -14.94 -19.91 -10.63
C ASP A 676 -15.22 -20.32 -9.19
N GLU A 677 -16.40 -19.96 -8.69
CA GLU A 677 -16.79 -20.28 -7.32
C GLU A 677 -17.09 -21.78 -7.17
N TYR A 678 -17.71 -22.39 -8.17
CA TYR A 678 -18.00 -23.83 -8.22
C TYR A 678 -16.72 -24.68 -8.30
N ILE A 679 -15.78 -24.36 -9.21
CA ILE A 679 -14.49 -25.07 -9.34
C ILE A 679 -13.67 -24.90 -8.07
N ALA A 680 -13.61 -23.69 -7.50
CA ALA A 680 -12.90 -23.46 -6.25
C ALA A 680 -13.50 -24.28 -5.09
N ARG A 681 -14.84 -24.37 -5.00
CA ARG A 681 -15.53 -25.19 -3.99
C ARG A 681 -15.30 -26.69 -4.20
N LEU A 682 -15.28 -27.19 -5.43
CA LEU A 682 -15.00 -28.59 -5.71
C LEU A 682 -13.58 -28.99 -5.29
N LEU A 683 -12.59 -28.19 -5.68
CA LEU A 683 -11.19 -28.42 -5.32
C LEU A 683 -10.93 -28.24 -3.81
N MET A 684 -11.66 -27.33 -3.16
CA MET A 684 -11.64 -27.22 -1.70
C MET A 684 -12.30 -28.41 -1.02
N HIS A 685 -13.43 -28.90 -1.51
CA HIS A 685 -14.06 -30.09 -0.95
C HIS A 685 -13.13 -31.31 -1.01
N GLU A 686 -12.31 -31.42 -2.04
CA GLU A 686 -11.32 -32.49 -2.18
C GLU A 686 -10.16 -32.33 -1.18
N LYS A 687 -9.66 -31.10 -0.99
CA LYS A 687 -8.68 -30.79 0.06
C LYS A 687 -9.25 -30.91 1.47
N ASP A 688 -10.50 -30.53 1.68
CA ASP A 688 -11.22 -30.65 2.94
C ASP A 688 -11.39 -32.12 3.30
N ARG A 689 -11.74 -32.99 2.34
CA ARG A 689 -11.73 -34.46 2.56
C ARG A 689 -10.35 -35.00 2.92
N GLN A 690 -9.27 -34.48 2.33
CA GLN A 690 -7.89 -34.86 2.68
C GLN A 690 -7.45 -34.31 4.05
N ILE A 691 -7.94 -33.15 4.46
CA ILE A 691 -7.62 -32.54 5.76
C ILE A 691 -8.45 -33.21 6.85
N ASP A 692 -9.74 -33.46 6.62
CA ASP A 692 -10.62 -34.13 7.56
C ASP A 692 -10.15 -35.57 7.81
N SER A 693 -9.62 -36.28 6.80
CA SER A 693 -9.00 -37.60 6.99
C SER A 693 -7.68 -37.58 7.79
N LEU A 694 -7.02 -36.42 7.92
CA LEU A 694 -5.80 -36.22 8.71
C LEU A 694 -6.09 -35.67 10.12
N VAL A 695 -7.25 -35.06 10.35
CA VAL A 695 -7.65 -34.44 11.62
C VAL A 695 -8.65 -35.31 12.41
N THR A 696 -9.27 -36.31 11.78
CA THR A 696 -10.06 -37.31 12.49
C THR A 696 -9.10 -38.23 13.26
N PRO A 697 -9.21 -38.35 14.60
CA PRO A 697 -8.50 -39.41 15.32
C PRO A 697 -8.91 -40.75 14.71
N PRO A 698 -8.03 -41.76 14.63
CA PRO A 698 -8.50 -43.11 14.30
C PRO A 698 -9.68 -43.41 15.23
N ALA A 699 -10.81 -43.82 14.65
CA ALA A 699 -11.97 -44.22 15.42
C ALA A 699 -11.49 -45.15 16.55
N PRO A 700 -11.98 -44.99 17.80
CA PRO A 700 -11.63 -45.95 18.84
C PRO A 700 -11.95 -47.33 18.29
N GLY A 701 -10.89 -48.13 18.11
CA GLY A 701 -11.03 -49.48 17.58
C GLY A 701 -11.99 -50.26 18.46
N LEU A 702 -12.90 -50.99 17.80
CA LEU A 702 -13.71 -52.06 18.38
C LEU A 702 -12.88 -53.01 19.24
#